data_AF-K6XRF2-F1
#
_entry.id   AF-K6XRF2-F1
#
_cell.length_a   1.000
_cell.length_b   1.000
_cell.length_c   1.000
_cell.angle_alpha   90.00
_cell.angle_beta   90.00
_cell.angle_gamma   90.00
#
_symmetry.space_group_name_H-M   'P 1'
#
loop_
_entity.id
_entity.type
_entity.pdbx_description
1 polymer ?
#
loop_
_entity_poly.entity_id
_entity_poly.type
_entity_poly.pdbx_seq_one_letter_code
_entity_poly.pdbx_strand_id
1 'polypeptide(L)'
;MLSRDRALLLKITLCYGIFVIFGSWVPFNVNSLSFGDAVNAFMELNKFDFSIVNRSDWFTNFLLFMPLSYLLFILSSRQSSALARTIQLISICIVLLSLSVGIEFVQLFLNDRVSSFKDVFAQFLGMITSFVLYFFTRDKFTSMVHELNRHGGDNKWITYANGALTVLVIYSVMPLDLSISPVELFKKWQEGRITLLPFTSFDSSISEWLFGILSDIFLWGFITWLYVKSAKYTPSQIVKRCLFYAVGIELAQLLVLSRYTDSTDIVTALMGILLALKFFANSNTGRSKNGAQQPYAIATNIGLTSYTQELILFAWCIMLFVFATYPFELVANKQAVLGNWHNFFSAPLETYWREGPLQAVTQLLRKVLLVIPLGLLLASISAKHQLKKESRILFCLLAVMFLFGLELLQIVMANKVAVATDVVLNLFGLFLGWKVFQMHSGKQGIDKQDIAEQDIDECANSPEGAPILQQGADYASSKNGSLGENNTPVNTSGRFIKFYPLVVFGLIFLGLILIQGDPRTPYNIKELFDSDWVWLSAAMMSLSFLVALGLPGVALNLALKLGKTSALWLFTMTLVHTLLVFNLFYLSFPIESLHDILGYPTWREQSHYLELCYRFVGFYLPISGAFFMVYSWFITTQSVGFKASRFAFSLLYTCLMLPIAYLIVVVQAGTDNITELLPNDGYSFKLLNLVAYIVLLVWVSTWWVKNSTATRPLTLLVYITLTLLSAPLGFYLLQHGMQDVIIKYGRVFSSLQFILSPSRDNLLTTDQMFIRYTMLHFMLLGMFFIAGFSARAFSFSTKRNEDKHTILQSQRTTASS
;
A
#
# COMPACT_ATOMS: atom_id res chain seq x y z
N MET A 1 -13.29 -20.27 -10.34
CA MET A 1 -11.89 -20.43 -10.77
C MET A 1 -11.82 -21.65 -11.66
N LEU A 2 -11.20 -21.57 -12.85
CA LEU A 2 -11.15 -22.71 -13.77
C LEU A 2 -10.16 -23.79 -13.28
N SER A 3 -10.34 -25.04 -13.72
CA SER A 3 -9.45 -26.16 -13.41
C SER A 3 -7.99 -25.88 -13.78
N ARG A 4 -7.77 -25.25 -14.93
CA ARG A 4 -6.44 -24.85 -15.41
C ARG A 4 -5.78 -23.81 -14.51
N ASP A 5 -6.54 -22.82 -14.05
CA ASP A 5 -6.05 -21.77 -13.15
C ASP A 5 -5.63 -22.40 -11.82
N ARG A 6 -6.45 -23.35 -11.34
CA ARG A 6 -6.18 -24.09 -10.11
C ARG A 6 -4.91 -24.93 -10.24
N ALA A 7 -4.71 -25.61 -11.37
CA ALA A 7 -3.50 -26.38 -11.63
C ALA A 7 -2.24 -25.50 -11.67
N LEU A 8 -2.32 -24.31 -12.29
CA LEU A 8 -1.22 -23.34 -12.30
C LEU A 8 -0.89 -22.87 -10.88
N LEU A 9 -1.89 -22.40 -10.13
CA LEU A 9 -1.69 -21.95 -8.75
C LEU A 9 -1.17 -23.07 -7.86
N LEU A 10 -1.63 -24.31 -8.05
CA LEU A 10 -1.14 -25.46 -7.29
C LEU A 10 0.36 -25.67 -7.53
N LYS A 11 0.82 -25.63 -8.79
CA LYS A 11 2.25 -25.73 -9.13
C LYS A 11 3.06 -24.62 -8.49
N ILE A 12 2.57 -23.37 -8.56
CA ILE A 12 3.23 -22.22 -7.93
C ILE A 12 3.30 -22.41 -6.41
N THR A 13 2.20 -22.86 -5.79
CA THR A 13 2.13 -23.09 -4.34
C THR A 13 3.09 -24.18 -3.89
N LEU A 14 3.16 -25.30 -4.63
CA LEU A 14 4.10 -26.39 -4.34
C LEU A 14 5.55 -25.93 -4.51
N CYS A 15 5.87 -25.25 -5.61
CA CYS A 15 7.21 -24.73 -5.87
C CYS A 15 7.63 -23.72 -4.80
N TYR A 16 6.72 -22.82 -4.40
CA TYR A 16 6.97 -21.86 -3.34
C TYR A 16 7.09 -22.54 -1.97
N GLY A 17 6.26 -23.54 -1.66
CA GLY A 17 6.39 -24.32 -0.42
C GLY A 17 7.72 -25.07 -0.33
N ILE A 18 8.20 -25.64 -1.45
CA ILE A 18 9.55 -26.24 -1.51
C ILE A 18 10.62 -25.18 -1.29
N PHE A 19 10.49 -24.00 -1.92
CA PHE A 19 11.41 -22.88 -1.70
C PHE A 19 11.45 -22.43 -0.23
N VAL A 20 10.29 -22.36 0.43
CA VAL A 20 10.18 -22.04 1.86
C VAL A 20 10.94 -23.06 2.71
N ILE A 21 10.65 -24.35 2.55
CA ILE A 21 11.28 -25.41 3.35
C ILE A 21 12.79 -25.48 3.09
N PHE A 22 13.17 -25.50 1.81
CA PHE A 22 14.57 -25.61 1.40
C PHE A 22 15.38 -24.37 1.83
N GLY A 23 14.82 -23.16 1.61
CA GLY A 23 15.45 -21.90 1.98
C GLY A 23 15.64 -21.73 3.50
N SER A 24 14.79 -22.36 4.31
CA SER A 24 14.93 -22.39 5.77
C SER A 24 15.95 -23.41 6.27
N TRP A 25 16.38 -24.38 5.44
CA TRP A 25 17.32 -25.44 5.83
C TRP A 25 18.74 -25.27 5.25
N VAL A 26 18.93 -24.49 4.20
CA VAL A 26 20.28 -24.20 3.67
C VAL A 26 21.07 -23.34 4.67
N PRO A 27 22.35 -23.59 4.98
CA PRO A 27 23.19 -24.66 4.48
C PRO A 27 22.92 -26.00 5.18
N PHE A 28 23.06 -27.10 4.42
CA PHE A 28 22.84 -28.46 4.91
C PHE A 28 24.06 -29.00 5.67
N ASN A 29 24.44 -28.33 6.75
CA ASN A 29 25.52 -28.77 7.63
C ASN A 29 24.94 -29.51 8.83
N VAL A 30 24.66 -30.81 8.64
CA VAL A 30 23.96 -31.63 9.63
C VAL A 30 24.88 -31.97 10.80
N ASN A 31 24.39 -31.82 12.01
CA ASN A 31 25.09 -32.16 13.24
C ASN A 31 24.72 -33.58 13.73
N SER A 32 25.44 -34.07 14.74
CA SER A 32 25.21 -35.40 15.33
C SER A 32 24.24 -35.39 16.52
N LEU A 33 23.34 -34.40 16.61
CA LEU A 33 22.38 -34.29 17.71
C LEU A 33 21.39 -35.46 17.68
N SER A 34 21.16 -36.10 18.82
CA SER A 34 20.17 -37.17 18.90
C SER A 34 18.75 -36.59 18.90
N PHE A 35 17.75 -37.38 18.47
CA PHE A 35 16.36 -36.94 18.47
C PHE A 35 15.85 -36.58 19.88
N GLY A 36 16.27 -37.34 20.91
CA GLY A 36 15.89 -37.07 22.30
C GLY A 36 16.44 -35.73 22.80
N ASP A 37 17.70 -35.44 22.49
CA ASP A 37 18.34 -34.17 22.86
C ASP A 37 17.73 -33.00 22.10
N ALA A 38 17.38 -33.18 20.82
CA ALA A 38 16.68 -32.16 20.03
C ALA A 38 15.30 -31.81 20.62
N VAL A 39 14.54 -32.80 21.09
CA VAL A 39 13.24 -32.55 21.77
C VAL A 39 13.44 -31.76 23.05
N ASN A 40 14.43 -32.11 23.88
CA ASN A 40 14.74 -31.38 25.10
C ASN A 40 15.16 -29.94 24.80
N ALA A 41 16.11 -29.75 23.87
CA ALA A 41 16.57 -28.44 23.44
C ALA A 41 15.43 -27.57 22.88
N PHE A 42 14.52 -28.15 22.09
CA PHE A 42 13.35 -27.43 21.56
C PHE A 42 12.37 -27.00 22.66
N MET A 43 12.21 -27.81 23.71
CA MET A 43 11.34 -27.47 24.85
C MET A 43 11.91 -26.35 25.72
N GLU A 44 13.24 -26.25 25.81
CA GLU A 44 13.98 -25.24 26.57
C GLU A 44 14.04 -23.86 25.89
N LEU A 45 13.74 -23.78 24.59
CA LEU A 45 13.69 -22.50 23.88
C LEU A 45 12.68 -21.53 24.55
N ASN A 46 13.09 -20.28 24.73
CA ASN A 46 12.24 -19.26 25.33
C ASN A 46 11.04 -18.93 24.42
N LYS A 47 9.85 -19.33 24.85
CA LYS A 47 8.59 -19.21 24.07
C LYS A 47 8.00 -17.80 24.07
N PHE A 48 8.46 -16.91 24.96
CA PHE A 48 7.82 -15.61 25.21
C PHE A 48 8.72 -14.40 24.95
N ASP A 49 9.96 -14.60 24.49
CA ASP A 49 10.80 -13.50 24.02
C ASP A 49 10.43 -13.13 22.58
N PHE A 50 9.71 -12.02 22.40
CA PHE A 50 9.32 -11.46 21.10
C PHE A 50 10.11 -10.21 20.70
N SER A 51 11.24 -9.95 21.35
CA SER A 51 12.07 -8.78 21.05
C SER A 51 12.61 -8.85 19.61
N ILE A 52 12.36 -7.79 18.83
CA ILE A 52 12.84 -7.66 17.45
C ILE A 52 14.29 -7.15 17.49
N VAL A 53 15.24 -8.08 17.48
CA VAL A 53 16.68 -7.75 17.48
C VAL A 53 17.15 -7.38 16.07
N ASN A 54 16.74 -8.15 15.05
CA ASN A 54 17.05 -7.88 13.64
C ASN A 54 15.75 -7.70 12.83
N ARG A 55 15.45 -6.45 12.46
CA ARG A 55 14.22 -6.10 11.72
C ARG A 55 14.13 -6.80 10.36
N SER A 56 15.26 -6.94 9.66
CA SER A 56 15.33 -7.56 8.33
C SER A 56 15.00 -9.05 8.38
N ASP A 57 15.52 -9.75 9.39
CA ASP A 57 15.31 -11.19 9.55
C ASP A 57 13.86 -11.48 9.94
N TRP A 58 13.34 -10.75 10.93
CA TRP A 58 11.95 -10.81 11.33
C TRP A 58 10.99 -10.55 10.15
N PHE A 59 11.27 -9.52 9.34
CA PHE A 59 10.43 -9.19 8.18
C PHE A 59 10.52 -10.24 7.07
N THR A 60 11.68 -10.88 6.90
CA THR A 60 11.84 -12.00 5.98
C THR A 60 10.93 -13.15 6.38
N ASN A 61 11.00 -13.59 7.64
CA ASN A 61 10.17 -14.69 8.15
C ASN A 61 8.67 -14.36 8.08
N PHE A 62 8.29 -13.10 8.33
CA PHE A 62 6.95 -12.60 8.08
C PHE A 62 6.51 -12.74 6.62
N LEU A 63 7.34 -12.29 5.67
CA LEU A 63 7.04 -12.36 4.24
C LEU A 63 7.03 -13.79 3.70
N LEU A 64 7.75 -14.72 4.33
CA LEU A 64 7.98 -16.05 3.79
C LEU A 64 6.69 -16.91 3.80
N PHE A 65 5.86 -16.78 4.83
CA PHE A 65 4.60 -17.51 4.94
C PHE A 65 3.37 -16.77 4.39
N MET A 66 3.50 -15.47 4.14
CA MET A 66 2.41 -14.63 3.66
C MET A 66 1.93 -15.02 2.25
N PRO A 67 2.79 -15.16 1.20
CA PRO A 67 2.35 -15.66 -0.11
C PRO A 67 1.89 -17.11 -0.09
N LEU A 68 2.54 -17.97 0.69
CA LEU A 68 2.20 -19.39 0.80
C LEU A 68 0.76 -19.57 1.31
N SER A 69 0.44 -18.94 2.44
CA SER A 69 -0.91 -18.94 3.00
C SER A 69 -1.93 -18.30 2.06
N TYR A 70 -1.58 -17.21 1.37
CA TYR A 70 -2.48 -16.53 0.44
C TYR A 70 -2.88 -17.44 -0.72
N LEU A 71 -1.91 -18.11 -1.33
CA LEU A 71 -2.13 -19.04 -2.43
C LEU A 71 -3.00 -20.23 -2.00
N LEU A 72 -2.78 -20.77 -0.80
CA LEU A 72 -3.62 -21.84 -0.24
C LEU A 72 -5.05 -21.38 0.03
N PHE A 73 -5.25 -20.16 0.53
CA PHE A 73 -6.60 -19.57 0.70
C PHE A 73 -7.32 -19.37 -0.64
N ILE A 74 -6.60 -19.02 -1.71
CA ILE A 74 -7.17 -18.89 -3.07
C ILE A 74 -7.49 -20.26 -3.68
N LEU A 75 -6.62 -21.25 -3.51
CA LEU A 75 -6.82 -22.62 -4.04
C LEU A 75 -7.97 -23.37 -3.37
N SER A 76 -8.35 -22.94 -2.16
CA SER A 76 -9.42 -23.52 -1.38
C SER A 76 -10.77 -23.31 -2.05
N SER A 77 -11.50 -24.41 -2.26
CA SER A 77 -12.83 -24.39 -2.87
C SER A 77 -13.81 -23.54 -2.06
N ARG A 78 -14.70 -22.82 -2.76
CA ARG A 78 -15.86 -22.22 -2.08
C ARG A 78 -16.73 -23.33 -1.52
N GLN A 79 -16.86 -23.38 -0.20
CA GLN A 79 -17.80 -24.25 0.49
C GLN A 79 -19.19 -23.61 0.49
N SER A 80 -20.24 -24.43 0.44
CA SER A 80 -21.64 -23.99 0.48
C SER A 80 -22.05 -23.46 1.85
N SER A 81 -21.53 -24.04 2.93
CA SER A 81 -21.79 -23.60 4.31
C SER A 81 -20.67 -22.69 4.85
N ALA A 82 -21.06 -21.65 5.58
CA ALA A 82 -20.12 -20.74 6.23
C ALA A 82 -19.24 -21.46 7.27
N LEU A 83 -19.81 -22.47 7.95
CA LEU A 83 -19.10 -23.27 8.95
C LEU A 83 -18.01 -24.15 8.29
N ALA A 84 -18.32 -24.87 7.21
CA ALA A 84 -17.31 -25.68 6.52
C ALA A 84 -16.19 -24.81 5.94
N ARG A 85 -16.52 -23.62 5.44
CA ARG A 85 -15.51 -22.66 4.98
C ARG A 85 -14.60 -22.20 6.12
N THR A 86 -15.17 -21.94 7.29
CA THR A 86 -14.41 -21.51 8.48
C THR A 86 -13.48 -22.62 8.95
N ILE A 87 -13.96 -23.86 9.03
CA ILE A 87 -13.14 -25.04 9.36
C ILE A 87 -12.00 -25.22 8.37
N GLN A 88 -12.26 -25.09 7.06
CA GLN A 88 -11.22 -25.22 6.04
C GLN A 88 -10.12 -24.17 6.19
N LEU A 89 -10.48 -22.92 6.45
CA LEU A 89 -9.51 -21.83 6.65
C LEU A 89 -8.69 -22.05 7.94
N ILE A 90 -9.34 -22.45 9.03
CA ILE A 90 -8.66 -22.79 10.29
C ILE A 90 -7.70 -23.96 10.09
N SER A 91 -8.12 -25.01 9.37
CA SER A 91 -7.30 -26.18 9.07
C SER A 91 -6.03 -25.79 8.28
N ILE A 92 -6.13 -24.89 7.30
CA ILE A 92 -4.97 -24.39 6.56
C ILE A 92 -4.00 -23.66 7.49
N CYS A 93 -4.52 -22.81 8.38
CA CYS A 93 -3.70 -22.11 9.36
C CYS A 93 -3.00 -23.09 10.30
N ILE A 94 -3.69 -24.12 10.78
CA ILE A 94 -3.09 -25.16 11.64
C ILE A 94 -1.97 -25.89 10.90
N VAL A 95 -2.21 -26.34 9.66
CA VAL A 95 -1.20 -27.07 8.87
C VAL A 95 0.04 -26.21 8.62
N LEU A 96 -0.14 -24.94 8.27
CA LEU A 96 1.00 -24.03 8.06
C LEU A 96 1.74 -23.71 9.35
N LEU A 97 1.04 -23.54 10.47
CA LEU A 97 1.68 -23.34 11.76
C LEU A 97 2.47 -24.59 12.19
N SER A 98 1.93 -25.78 11.94
CA SER A 98 2.66 -27.05 12.16
C SER A 98 3.88 -27.16 11.24
N LEU A 99 3.78 -26.72 9.99
CA LEU A 99 4.93 -26.68 9.08
C LEU A 99 6.01 -25.72 9.59
N SER A 100 5.61 -24.52 10.04
CA SER A 100 6.50 -23.51 10.63
C SER A 100 7.27 -24.08 11.83
N VAL A 101 6.57 -24.66 12.81
CA VAL A 101 7.18 -25.32 13.97
C VAL A 101 8.09 -26.49 13.54
N GLY A 102 7.68 -27.27 12.54
CA GLY A 102 8.49 -28.36 12.01
C GLY A 102 9.78 -27.91 11.33
N ILE A 103 9.75 -26.77 10.62
CA ILE A 103 10.95 -26.16 10.03
C ILE A 103 11.94 -25.78 11.12
N GLU A 104 11.49 -25.08 12.17
CA GLU A 104 12.33 -24.68 13.31
C GLU A 104 12.91 -25.88 14.08
N PHE A 105 12.13 -26.95 14.23
CA PHE A 105 12.60 -28.17 14.88
C PHE A 105 13.72 -28.84 14.06
N VAL A 106 13.60 -28.90 12.73
CA VAL A 106 14.64 -29.47 11.86
C VAL A 106 15.92 -28.64 11.89
N GLN A 107 15.82 -27.32 12.10
CA GLN A 107 17.00 -26.46 12.21
C GLN A 107 17.91 -26.80 13.40
N LEU A 108 17.41 -27.47 14.45
CA LEU A 108 18.27 -27.96 15.55
C LEU A 108 19.30 -28.99 15.08
N PHE A 109 19.04 -29.69 13.97
CA PHE A 109 19.97 -30.64 13.39
C PHE A 109 20.98 -29.97 12.44
N LEU A 110 20.93 -28.64 12.27
CA LEU A 110 21.77 -27.89 11.34
C LEU A 110 22.70 -26.95 12.12
N ASN A 111 24.01 -27.14 12.01
CA ASN A 111 25.02 -26.40 12.78
C ASN A 111 24.95 -24.88 12.61
N ASP A 112 24.63 -24.44 11.39
CA ASP A 112 24.68 -23.03 11.01
C ASP A 112 23.31 -22.33 11.11
N ARG A 113 22.29 -23.02 11.67
CA ARG A 113 20.95 -22.48 11.87
C ARG A 113 20.60 -22.38 13.35
N VAL A 114 19.88 -21.31 13.68
CA VAL A 114 19.42 -21.03 15.04
C VAL A 114 17.91 -21.16 15.04
N SER A 115 17.40 -22.14 15.78
CA SER A 115 15.96 -22.35 15.97
C SER A 115 15.38 -21.27 16.88
N SER A 116 14.26 -20.66 16.48
CA SER A 116 13.62 -19.59 17.26
C SER A 116 12.10 -19.54 17.16
N PHE A 117 11.42 -19.43 18.30
CA PHE A 117 9.98 -19.13 18.33
C PHE A 117 9.63 -17.73 17.79
N LYS A 118 10.61 -16.82 17.69
CA LYS A 118 10.44 -15.51 17.05
C LYS A 118 10.05 -15.65 15.59
N ASP A 119 10.61 -16.63 14.89
CA ASP A 119 10.39 -16.85 13.48
C ASP A 119 9.02 -17.49 13.24
N VAL A 120 8.61 -18.44 14.09
CA VAL A 120 7.24 -18.98 14.11
C VAL A 120 6.22 -17.87 14.30
N PHE A 121 6.48 -16.94 15.22
CA PHE A 121 5.59 -15.82 15.49
C PHE A 121 5.51 -14.83 14.31
N ALA A 122 6.64 -14.51 13.69
CA ALA A 122 6.69 -13.67 12.49
C ALA A 122 5.92 -14.31 11.33
N GLN A 123 6.13 -15.60 11.08
CA GLN A 123 5.43 -16.39 10.05
C GLN A 123 3.91 -16.42 10.31
N PHE A 124 3.50 -16.59 11.57
CA PHE A 124 2.09 -16.53 11.98
C PHE A 124 1.45 -15.16 11.72
N LEU A 125 2.14 -14.06 12.02
CA LEU A 125 1.68 -12.71 11.67
C LEU A 125 1.57 -12.52 10.15
N GLY A 126 2.50 -13.10 9.38
CA GLY A 126 2.43 -13.15 7.92
C GLY A 126 1.17 -13.85 7.41
N MET A 127 0.78 -14.97 8.05
CA MET A 127 -0.44 -15.71 7.75
C MET A 127 -1.71 -14.90 8.08
N ILE A 128 -1.76 -14.20 9.22
CA ILE A 128 -2.87 -13.31 9.58
C ILE A 128 -3.01 -12.20 8.54
N THR A 129 -1.90 -11.56 8.17
CA THR A 129 -1.90 -10.48 7.19
C THR A 129 -2.38 -10.96 5.82
N SER A 130 -1.93 -12.15 5.40
CA SER A 130 -2.39 -12.82 4.20
C SER A 130 -3.91 -13.09 4.22
N PHE A 131 -4.46 -13.52 5.36
CA PHE A 131 -5.90 -13.72 5.53
C PHE A 131 -6.67 -12.41 5.32
N VAL A 132 -6.21 -11.31 5.92
CA VAL A 132 -6.80 -9.97 5.73
C VAL A 132 -6.75 -9.56 4.26
N LEU A 133 -5.59 -9.71 3.60
CA LEU A 133 -5.44 -9.39 2.19
C LEU A 133 -6.34 -10.23 1.29
N TYR A 134 -6.46 -11.52 1.58
CA TYR A 134 -7.33 -12.44 0.85
C TYR A 134 -8.77 -11.94 0.83
N PHE A 135 -9.32 -11.43 1.95
CA PHE A 135 -10.68 -10.87 1.95
C PHE A 135 -10.87 -9.72 0.97
N PHE A 136 -9.87 -8.86 0.82
CA PHE A 136 -9.97 -7.66 -0.01
C PHE A 136 -9.62 -7.89 -1.47
N THR A 137 -8.77 -8.88 -1.77
CA THR A 137 -8.11 -9.00 -3.08
C THR A 137 -8.49 -10.24 -3.87
N ARG A 138 -9.12 -11.26 -3.25
CA ARG A 138 -9.38 -12.56 -3.89
C ARG A 138 -10.01 -12.49 -5.27
N ASP A 139 -11.00 -11.62 -5.47
CA ASP A 139 -11.76 -11.58 -6.73
C ASP A 139 -10.91 -10.94 -7.85
N LYS A 140 -10.13 -9.90 -7.50
CA LYS A 140 -9.16 -9.28 -8.40
C LYS A 140 -8.01 -10.22 -8.75
N PHE A 141 -7.44 -10.90 -7.75
CA PHE A 141 -6.35 -11.85 -7.94
C PHE A 141 -6.79 -13.02 -8.83
N THR A 142 -7.96 -13.60 -8.56
CA THR A 142 -8.52 -14.68 -9.39
C THR A 142 -8.72 -14.23 -10.84
N SER A 143 -9.21 -13.00 -11.05
CA SER A 143 -9.36 -12.42 -12.40
C SER A 143 -8.01 -12.28 -13.10
N MET A 144 -6.98 -11.81 -12.41
CA MET A 144 -5.62 -11.67 -12.94
C MET A 144 -5.01 -13.01 -13.35
N VAL A 145 -5.14 -14.04 -12.50
CA VAL A 145 -4.65 -15.40 -12.80
C VAL A 145 -5.37 -15.98 -14.01
N HIS A 146 -6.68 -15.77 -14.09
CA HIS A 146 -7.48 -16.22 -15.22
C HIS A 146 -7.04 -15.56 -16.54
N GLU A 147 -6.77 -14.25 -16.53
CA GLU A 147 -6.25 -13.51 -17.68
C GLU A 147 -4.87 -14.02 -18.14
N LEU A 148 -3.97 -14.34 -17.19
CA LEU A 148 -2.65 -14.90 -17.49
C LEU A 148 -2.74 -16.28 -18.14
N ASN A 149 -3.63 -17.14 -17.63
CA ASN A 149 -3.68 -18.56 -17.99
C ASN A 149 -4.57 -18.85 -19.22
N ARG A 150 -5.43 -17.91 -19.63
CA ARG A 150 -6.27 -18.05 -20.82
C ARG A 150 -5.41 -18.25 -22.07
N HIS A 151 -5.54 -19.39 -22.73
CA HIS A 151 -4.96 -19.57 -24.08
C HIS A 151 -5.81 -18.77 -25.08
N GLY A 152 -5.17 -17.95 -25.93
CA GLY A 152 -5.88 -17.21 -26.99
C GLY A 152 -6.72 -15.99 -26.56
N GLY A 153 -6.51 -15.40 -25.38
CA GLY A 153 -7.10 -14.09 -25.02
C GLY A 153 -6.35 -12.92 -25.67
N ASP A 154 -7.04 -11.82 -25.98
CA ASP A 154 -6.39 -10.60 -26.49
C ASP A 154 -5.45 -9.97 -25.46
N ASN A 155 -4.23 -9.67 -25.91
CA ASN A 155 -3.22 -8.79 -25.32
C ASN A 155 -2.84 -9.01 -23.84
N LYS A 156 -1.95 -9.97 -23.56
CA LYS A 156 -1.36 -10.18 -22.21
C LYS A 156 -0.14 -9.30 -21.92
N TRP A 157 0.30 -8.49 -22.88
CA TRP A 157 1.47 -7.60 -22.72
C TRP A 157 1.29 -6.61 -21.57
N ILE A 158 0.05 -6.16 -21.32
CA ILE A 158 -0.25 -5.32 -20.16
C ILE A 158 -0.01 -6.04 -18.84
N THR A 159 -0.36 -7.32 -18.75
CA THR A 159 -0.16 -8.10 -17.54
C THR A 159 1.32 -8.33 -17.27
N TYR A 160 2.13 -8.51 -18.32
CA TYR A 160 3.59 -8.55 -18.20
C TYR A 160 4.18 -7.20 -17.82
N ALA A 161 3.70 -6.10 -18.40
CA ALA A 161 4.16 -4.76 -18.04
C ALA A 161 3.87 -4.47 -16.55
N ASN A 162 2.64 -4.74 -16.10
CA ASN A 162 2.27 -4.60 -14.70
C ASN A 162 3.05 -5.56 -13.79
N GLY A 163 3.31 -6.80 -14.24
CA GLY A 163 4.11 -7.77 -13.50
C GLY A 163 5.55 -7.32 -13.32
N ALA A 164 6.21 -6.91 -14.41
CA ALA A 164 7.57 -6.38 -14.39
C ALA A 164 7.69 -5.15 -13.49
N LEU A 165 6.71 -4.25 -13.58
CA LEU A 165 6.63 -3.06 -12.74
C LEU A 165 6.38 -3.40 -11.26
N THR A 166 5.55 -4.41 -10.97
CA THR A 166 5.32 -4.89 -9.60
C THR A 166 6.60 -5.45 -9.00
N VAL A 167 7.33 -6.25 -9.78
CA VAL A 167 8.63 -6.80 -9.36
C VAL A 167 9.64 -5.68 -9.14
N LEU A 168 9.68 -4.66 -10.00
CA LEU A 168 10.53 -3.48 -9.82
C LEU A 168 10.22 -2.75 -8.51
N VAL A 169 8.94 -2.45 -8.25
CA VAL A 169 8.52 -1.77 -7.01
C VAL A 169 8.92 -2.59 -5.78
N ILE A 170 8.67 -3.91 -5.79
CA ILE A 170 9.07 -4.78 -4.67
C ILE A 170 10.59 -4.74 -4.48
N TYR A 171 11.35 -4.86 -5.57
CA TYR A 171 12.81 -4.82 -5.56
C TYR A 171 13.35 -3.50 -4.99
N SER A 172 12.78 -2.36 -5.39
CA SER A 172 13.25 -1.04 -4.97
C SER A 172 13.01 -0.76 -3.48
N VAL A 173 12.01 -1.38 -2.86
CA VAL A 173 11.70 -1.17 -1.43
C VAL A 173 12.35 -2.22 -0.53
N MET A 174 12.85 -3.35 -1.07
CA MET A 174 13.71 -4.26 -0.30
C MET A 174 15.00 -3.55 0.15
N PRO A 175 15.51 -3.75 1.39
CA PRO A 175 15.17 -4.79 2.37
C PRO A 175 14.06 -4.42 3.37
N LEU A 176 13.26 -3.39 3.10
CA LEU A 176 12.10 -3.00 3.92
C LEU A 176 12.48 -2.52 5.34
N ASP A 177 13.70 -2.01 5.52
CA ASP A 177 14.14 -1.25 6.68
C ASP A 177 13.57 0.19 6.63
N LEU A 178 12.24 0.26 6.66
CA LEU A 178 11.49 1.49 6.54
C LEU A 178 11.57 2.32 7.82
N SER A 179 11.84 3.62 7.66
CA SER A 179 11.72 4.61 8.71
C SER A 179 10.93 5.83 8.26
N ILE A 180 10.07 6.28 9.16
CA ILE A 180 9.32 7.54 9.02
C ILE A 180 9.89 8.58 10.00
N SER A 181 10.90 8.21 10.81
CA SER A 181 11.51 9.10 11.79
C SER A 181 12.23 10.25 11.07
N PRO A 182 11.86 11.52 11.31
CA PRO A 182 12.54 12.67 10.72
C PRO A 182 14.04 12.69 11.05
N VAL A 183 14.41 12.21 12.25
CA VAL A 183 15.80 12.12 12.69
C VAL A 183 16.60 11.11 11.86
N GLU A 184 16.03 9.94 11.56
CA GLU A 184 16.72 8.92 10.76
C GLU A 184 16.81 9.34 9.28
N LEU A 185 15.80 10.04 8.75
CA LEU A 185 15.84 10.65 7.41
C LEU A 185 16.88 11.76 7.32
N PHE A 186 17.00 12.59 8.37
CA PHE A 186 18.03 13.63 8.42
C PHE A 186 19.44 13.03 8.54
N LYS A 187 19.61 11.96 9.30
CA LYS A 187 20.87 11.21 9.35
C LYS A 187 21.24 10.64 7.96
N LYS A 188 20.26 10.04 7.27
CA LYS A 188 20.41 9.57 5.89
C LYS A 188 20.82 10.69 4.92
N TRP A 189 20.29 11.89 5.10
CA TRP A 189 20.71 13.09 4.36
C TRP A 189 22.16 13.45 4.65
N GLN A 190 22.55 13.53 5.93
CA GLN A 190 23.92 13.85 6.35
C GLN A 190 24.95 12.83 5.85
N GLU A 191 24.56 11.54 5.78
CA GLU A 191 25.39 10.46 5.24
C GLU A 191 25.54 10.50 3.70
N GLY A 192 24.96 11.50 3.00
CA GLY A 192 25.06 11.64 1.55
C GLY A 192 24.22 10.64 0.76
N ARG A 193 23.28 9.93 1.41
CA ARG A 193 22.43 8.92 0.74
C ARG A 193 21.18 9.52 0.06
N ILE A 194 21.00 10.84 0.12
CA ILE A 194 19.89 11.55 -0.52
C ILE A 194 20.46 12.62 -1.44
N THR A 195 20.27 12.43 -2.73
CA THR A 195 20.80 13.29 -3.79
C THR A 195 19.66 13.91 -4.59
N LEU A 196 19.31 15.16 -4.27
CA LEU A 196 18.21 15.88 -4.93
C LEU A 196 18.60 16.53 -6.26
N LEU A 197 19.88 16.82 -6.46
CA LEU A 197 20.38 17.39 -7.71
C LEU A 197 20.82 16.25 -8.62
N PRO A 198 20.29 16.15 -9.85
CA PRO A 198 20.62 15.03 -10.71
C PRO A 198 22.08 15.14 -11.15
N PHE A 199 22.73 13.98 -11.30
CA PHE A 199 24.11 13.83 -11.77
C PHE A 199 25.21 14.33 -10.83
N THR A 200 24.93 14.48 -9.52
CA THR A 200 25.92 14.94 -8.52
C THR A 200 26.50 13.84 -7.64
N SER A 201 26.04 12.59 -7.75
CA SER A 201 26.45 11.43 -6.94
C SER A 201 27.81 10.82 -7.33
N PHE A 202 28.77 11.66 -7.71
CA PHE A 202 29.99 11.27 -8.42
C PHE A 202 31.19 11.04 -7.47
N ASP A 203 31.07 10.12 -6.51
CA ASP A 203 32.00 10.12 -5.37
C ASP A 203 33.16 9.10 -5.44
N SER A 204 33.22 8.16 -6.39
CA SER A 204 34.37 7.22 -6.42
C SER A 204 34.69 6.53 -7.75
N SER A 205 33.71 6.16 -8.58
CA SER A 205 34.01 5.50 -9.87
C SER A 205 33.04 5.90 -11.00
N ILE A 206 33.62 6.42 -12.10
CA ILE A 206 32.89 6.76 -13.33
C ILE A 206 32.14 5.52 -13.87
N SER A 207 32.72 4.34 -13.69
CA SER A 207 32.17 3.08 -14.17
C SER A 207 30.89 2.66 -13.44
N GLU A 208 30.82 2.74 -12.10
CA GLU A 208 29.59 2.43 -11.37
C GLU A 208 28.47 3.40 -11.71
N TRP A 209 28.81 4.68 -11.82
CA TRP A 209 27.85 5.71 -12.14
C TRP A 209 27.26 5.54 -13.54
N LEU A 210 28.11 5.34 -14.56
CA LEU A 210 27.66 5.05 -15.93
C LEU A 210 26.83 3.76 -15.99
N PHE A 211 27.23 2.75 -15.21
CA PHE A 211 26.54 1.48 -15.13
C PHE A 211 25.12 1.62 -14.56
N GLY A 212 24.94 2.38 -13.49
CA GLY A 212 23.63 2.68 -12.90
C GLY A 212 22.69 3.33 -13.93
N ILE A 213 23.18 4.39 -14.58
CA ILE A 213 22.46 5.11 -15.63
C ILE A 213 21.99 4.18 -16.76
N LEU A 214 22.90 3.37 -17.30
CA LEU A 214 22.58 2.47 -18.40
C LEU A 214 21.55 1.43 -17.97
N SER A 215 21.71 0.86 -16.78
CA SER A 215 20.81 -0.16 -16.23
C SER A 215 19.36 0.36 -16.13
N ASP A 216 19.18 1.58 -15.63
CA ASP A 216 17.86 2.21 -15.51
C ASP A 216 17.23 2.51 -16.87
N ILE A 217 18.00 3.06 -17.80
CA ILE A 217 17.54 3.33 -19.16
C ILE A 217 17.02 2.04 -19.81
N PHE A 218 17.76 0.94 -19.66
CA PHE A 218 17.38 -0.35 -20.21
C PHE A 218 16.13 -0.93 -19.53
N LEU A 219 16.06 -0.87 -18.19
CA LEU A 219 14.96 -1.43 -17.43
C LEU A 219 13.64 -0.69 -17.71
N TRP A 220 13.66 0.64 -17.66
CA TRP A 220 12.51 1.47 -17.99
C TRP A 220 12.15 1.41 -19.48
N GLY A 221 13.15 1.27 -20.34
CA GLY A 221 12.94 1.02 -21.77
C GLY A 221 12.20 -0.30 -22.02
N PHE A 222 12.56 -1.37 -21.32
CA PHE A 222 11.89 -2.67 -21.41
C PHE A 222 10.44 -2.63 -20.93
N ILE A 223 10.17 -2.03 -19.77
CA ILE A 223 8.80 -1.88 -19.24
C ILE A 223 7.94 -1.05 -20.21
N THR A 224 8.51 0.03 -20.75
CA THR A 224 7.84 0.88 -21.74
C THR A 224 7.54 0.11 -23.01
N TRP A 225 8.47 -0.72 -23.50
CA TRP A 225 8.26 -1.58 -24.65
C TRP A 225 7.10 -2.57 -24.45
N LEU A 226 6.96 -3.18 -23.27
CA LEU A 226 5.81 -4.03 -22.94
C LEU A 226 4.49 -3.24 -23.01
N TYR A 227 4.46 -2.00 -22.49
CA TYR A 227 3.28 -1.14 -22.59
C TYR A 227 2.96 -0.73 -24.03
N VAL A 228 3.98 -0.44 -24.85
CA VAL A 228 3.80 -0.14 -26.29
C VAL A 228 3.23 -1.35 -27.02
N LYS A 229 3.76 -2.55 -26.76
CA LYS A 229 3.23 -3.81 -27.33
C LYS A 229 1.82 -4.12 -26.88
N SER A 230 1.41 -3.61 -25.71
CA SER A 230 0.03 -3.72 -25.29
C SER A 230 -0.96 -2.96 -26.17
N ALA A 231 -0.55 -1.89 -26.86
CA ALA A 231 -1.46 -1.05 -27.65
C ALA A 231 -2.73 -0.55 -26.91
N LYS A 232 -2.79 -0.66 -25.57
CA LYS A 232 -3.94 -0.26 -24.75
C LYS A 232 -3.89 1.23 -24.39
N TYR A 233 -2.68 1.77 -24.29
CA TYR A 233 -2.43 3.13 -23.85
C TYR A 233 -1.79 3.96 -24.96
N THR A 234 -2.17 5.23 -25.02
CA THR A 234 -1.49 6.21 -25.88
C THR A 234 -0.07 6.48 -25.37
N PRO A 235 0.89 6.91 -26.22
CA PRO A 235 2.24 7.25 -25.79
C PRO A 235 2.29 8.18 -24.57
N SER A 236 1.43 9.23 -24.55
CA SER A 236 1.32 10.15 -23.41
C SER A 236 0.88 9.47 -22.11
N GLN A 237 -0.05 8.50 -22.19
CA GLN A 237 -0.48 7.73 -21.01
C GLN A 237 0.61 6.79 -20.51
N ILE A 238 1.42 6.22 -21.41
CA ILE A 238 2.56 5.37 -21.04
C ILE A 238 3.60 6.20 -20.29
N VAL A 239 3.97 7.38 -20.81
CA VAL A 239 4.89 8.30 -20.13
C VAL A 239 4.39 8.65 -18.72
N LYS A 240 3.13 9.10 -18.61
CA LYS A 240 2.56 9.48 -17.30
C LYS A 240 2.56 8.34 -16.29
N ARG A 241 2.24 7.12 -16.74
CA ARG A 241 2.24 5.93 -15.89
C ARG A 241 3.66 5.58 -15.45
N CYS A 242 4.58 5.36 -16.39
CA CYS A 242 5.94 4.96 -16.06
C CYS A 242 6.64 6.01 -15.20
N LEU A 243 6.50 7.30 -15.52
CA LEU A 243 7.05 8.38 -14.71
C LEU A 243 6.43 8.46 -13.31
N PHE A 244 5.12 8.25 -13.17
CA PHE A 244 4.48 8.17 -11.85
C PHE A 244 5.09 7.08 -10.98
N TYR A 245 5.36 5.91 -11.56
CA TYR A 245 6.01 4.83 -10.82
C TYR A 245 7.49 5.10 -10.54
N ALA A 246 8.24 5.71 -11.47
CA ALA A 246 9.63 6.10 -11.24
C ALA A 246 9.74 7.07 -10.06
N VAL A 247 8.94 8.14 -10.06
CA VAL A 247 8.88 9.10 -8.93
C VAL A 247 8.40 8.42 -7.64
N GLY A 248 7.38 7.56 -7.74
CA GLY A 248 6.86 6.84 -6.59
C GLY A 248 7.86 5.86 -5.97
N ILE A 249 8.73 5.26 -6.78
CA ILE A 249 9.81 4.39 -6.35
C ILE A 249 10.88 5.19 -5.58
N GLU A 250 11.33 6.33 -6.10
CA GLU A 250 12.29 7.19 -5.38
C GLU A 250 11.75 7.70 -4.05
N LEU A 251 10.47 8.11 -4.03
CA LEU A 251 9.81 8.53 -2.79
C LEU A 251 9.67 7.37 -1.79
N ALA A 252 9.47 6.14 -2.26
CA ALA A 252 9.45 4.97 -1.40
C ALA A 252 10.86 4.65 -0.87
N GLN A 253 11.89 4.73 -1.72
CA GLN A 253 13.29 4.55 -1.33
C GLN A 253 13.77 5.59 -0.34
N LEU A 254 13.21 6.80 -0.35
CA LEU A 254 13.49 7.83 0.67
C LEU A 254 13.28 7.27 2.08
N LEU A 255 12.21 6.49 2.28
CA LEU A 255 11.85 5.87 3.55
C LEU A 255 12.70 4.63 3.90
N VAL A 256 13.42 4.05 2.93
CA VAL A 256 14.24 2.84 3.12
C VAL A 256 15.66 3.27 3.51
N LEU A 257 16.08 3.01 4.76
CA LEU A 257 17.34 3.55 5.30
C LEU A 257 18.59 3.03 4.57
N SER A 258 18.56 1.78 4.13
CA SER A 258 19.67 1.13 3.41
C SER A 258 19.78 1.54 1.95
N ARG A 259 18.76 2.21 1.37
CA ARG A 259 18.76 2.59 -0.06
C ARG A 259 19.15 4.04 -0.26
N TYR A 260 19.82 4.29 -1.37
CA TYR A 260 20.04 5.64 -1.89
C TYR A 260 18.76 6.15 -2.54
N THR A 261 18.55 7.46 -2.48
CA THR A 261 17.50 8.17 -3.22
C THR A 261 18.19 9.20 -4.09
N ASP A 262 18.10 9.03 -5.40
CA ASP A 262 18.80 9.87 -6.36
C ASP A 262 17.84 10.36 -7.45
N SER A 263 17.73 11.68 -7.58
CA SER A 263 16.95 12.30 -8.66
C SER A 263 17.44 11.93 -10.07
N THR A 264 18.69 11.48 -10.20
CA THR A 264 19.26 10.92 -11.44
C THR A 264 18.43 9.76 -11.97
N ASP A 265 17.96 8.87 -11.10
CA ASP A 265 17.21 7.66 -11.46
C ASP A 265 15.84 8.00 -12.10
N ILE A 266 15.25 9.14 -11.72
CA ILE A 266 14.03 9.68 -12.36
C ILE A 266 14.33 10.15 -13.79
N VAL A 267 15.49 10.80 -13.98
CA VAL A 267 15.90 11.32 -15.29
C VAL A 267 16.29 10.19 -16.23
N THR A 268 17.05 9.20 -15.75
CA THR A 268 17.44 8.00 -16.51
C THR A 268 16.21 7.15 -16.87
N ALA A 269 15.25 7.02 -15.96
CA ALA A 269 13.94 6.41 -16.24
C ALA A 269 13.22 7.14 -17.38
N LEU A 270 13.15 8.47 -17.32
CA LEU A 270 12.53 9.27 -18.38
C LEU A 270 13.24 9.08 -19.73
N MET A 271 14.57 9.03 -19.75
CA MET A 271 15.34 8.74 -20.96
C MET A 271 15.01 7.35 -21.53
N GLY A 272 14.97 6.32 -20.69
CA GLY A 272 14.56 4.95 -21.09
C GLY A 272 13.16 4.90 -21.70
N ILE A 273 12.20 5.60 -21.07
CA ILE A 273 10.82 5.72 -21.57
C ILE A 273 10.79 6.38 -22.95
N LEU A 274 11.46 7.53 -23.11
CA LEU A 274 11.45 8.28 -24.37
C LEU A 274 12.14 7.53 -25.51
N LEU A 275 13.27 6.87 -25.23
CA LEU A 275 13.97 6.04 -26.21
C LEU A 275 13.09 4.88 -26.66
N ALA A 276 12.47 4.16 -25.74
CA ALA A 276 11.57 3.05 -26.10
C ALA A 276 10.37 3.52 -26.93
N LEU A 277 9.77 4.67 -26.60
CA LEU A 277 8.70 5.23 -27.43
C LEU A 277 9.17 5.61 -28.82
N LYS A 278 10.33 6.26 -28.95
CA LYS A 278 10.90 6.65 -30.25
C LYS A 278 11.13 5.45 -31.16
N PHE A 279 11.68 4.35 -30.62
CA PHE A 279 12.01 3.17 -31.41
C PHE A 279 10.81 2.24 -31.65
N PHE A 280 9.89 2.11 -30.70
CA PHE A 280 8.85 1.08 -30.75
C PHE A 280 7.43 1.58 -30.99
N ALA A 281 7.10 2.85 -30.68
CA ALA A 281 5.74 3.35 -30.86
C ALA A 281 5.37 3.51 -32.35
N ASN A 282 6.33 3.90 -33.20
CA ASN A 282 6.11 4.10 -34.64
C ASN A 282 6.00 2.78 -35.43
N SER A 283 6.36 1.63 -34.84
CA SER A 283 6.32 0.32 -35.51
C SER A 283 4.93 -0.32 -35.57
N ASN A 284 3.96 0.19 -34.80
CA ASN A 284 2.61 -0.38 -34.70
C ASN A 284 1.55 0.32 -35.56
N THR A 285 1.90 1.38 -36.30
CA THR A 285 0.98 2.16 -37.16
C THR A 285 0.72 1.51 -38.54
N GLY A 286 1.14 0.25 -38.74
CA GLY A 286 0.96 -0.49 -40.00
C GLY A 286 -0.30 -1.37 -40.08
N ARG A 287 -1.20 -1.36 -39.10
CA ARG A 287 -2.53 -2.00 -39.23
C ARG A 287 -3.57 -0.94 -39.58
N SER A 288 -3.65 -0.65 -40.88
CA SER A 288 -4.78 0.08 -41.46
C SER A 288 -6.08 -0.66 -41.15
N LYS A 289 -7.08 0.08 -40.66
CA LYS A 289 -8.44 -0.41 -40.42
C LYS A 289 -9.23 -0.66 -41.70
N ASN A 290 -8.71 -0.31 -42.87
CA ASN A 290 -9.34 -0.56 -44.16
C ASN A 290 -8.36 -1.31 -45.05
N GLY A 291 -8.78 -2.48 -45.55
CA GLY A 291 -8.02 -3.37 -46.43
C GLY A 291 -7.80 -2.79 -47.83
N ALA A 292 -7.03 -1.72 -47.92
CA ALA A 292 -6.48 -1.23 -49.17
C ALA A 292 -4.95 -1.20 -49.05
N GLN A 293 -4.28 -2.03 -49.85
CA GLN A 293 -2.83 -1.93 -50.08
C GLN A 293 -2.56 -0.59 -50.77
N GLN A 294 -1.85 0.33 -50.11
CA GLN A 294 -1.27 1.48 -50.78
C GLN A 294 0.14 1.14 -51.29
N PRO A 295 0.50 1.53 -52.53
CA PRO A 295 1.79 1.23 -53.11
C PRO A 295 2.91 2.07 -52.48
N TYR A 296 4.07 1.43 -52.36
CA TYR A 296 5.39 1.94 -51.96
C TYR A 296 5.61 3.45 -52.19
N ALA A 297 5.74 4.20 -51.09
CA ALA A 297 6.49 5.45 -51.06
C ALA A 297 7.91 5.13 -50.57
N ILE A 298 8.86 5.14 -51.50
CA ILE A 298 10.30 5.05 -51.25
C ILE A 298 10.72 6.32 -50.50
N ALA A 299 11.06 6.19 -49.22
CA ALA A 299 11.72 7.23 -48.43
C ALA A 299 12.84 6.61 -47.59
N THR A 300 14.01 6.45 -48.23
CA THR A 300 15.37 6.66 -47.69
C THR A 300 15.55 6.61 -46.16
N ASN A 301 15.23 5.46 -45.53
CA ASN A 301 15.69 5.06 -44.19
C ASN A 301 15.90 3.53 -44.15
N ILE A 302 16.35 2.97 -45.28
CA ILE A 302 16.67 1.55 -45.44
C ILE A 302 18.13 1.37 -45.03
N GLY A 303 18.34 0.88 -43.81
CA GLY A 303 19.68 0.56 -43.30
C GLY A 303 19.65 0.17 -41.82
N LEU A 304 19.30 1.11 -40.92
CA LEU A 304 19.34 0.87 -39.47
C LEU A 304 18.04 0.28 -38.88
N THR A 305 16.88 0.51 -39.49
CA THR A 305 15.58 0.04 -38.99
C THR A 305 15.39 -1.47 -39.16
N SER A 306 16.02 -2.06 -40.18
CA SER A 306 15.96 -3.51 -40.43
C SER A 306 16.79 -4.33 -39.45
N TYR A 307 17.85 -3.76 -38.86
CA TYR A 307 18.74 -4.48 -37.92
C TYR A 307 18.60 -4.01 -36.46
N THR A 308 17.56 -3.24 -36.14
CA THR A 308 17.43 -2.63 -34.81
C THR A 308 17.27 -3.68 -33.70
N GLN A 309 16.59 -4.80 -33.95
CA GLN A 309 16.42 -5.86 -32.93
C GLN A 309 17.73 -6.60 -32.65
N GLU A 310 18.54 -6.79 -33.70
CA GLU A 310 19.84 -7.44 -33.69
C GLU A 310 20.87 -6.55 -32.96
N LEU A 311 20.84 -5.25 -33.23
CA LEU A 311 21.64 -4.26 -32.49
C LEU A 311 21.27 -4.21 -31.00
N ILE A 312 19.97 -4.25 -30.68
CA ILE A 312 19.50 -4.29 -29.29
C ILE A 312 19.91 -5.60 -28.61
N LEU A 313 19.81 -6.75 -29.30
CA LEU A 313 20.30 -8.03 -28.79
C LEU A 313 21.81 -7.96 -28.50
N PHE A 314 22.59 -7.43 -29.44
CA PHE A 314 24.04 -7.28 -29.28
C PHE A 314 24.39 -6.35 -28.11
N ALA A 315 23.73 -5.19 -28.01
CA ALA A 315 23.88 -4.28 -26.88
C ALA A 315 23.50 -4.94 -25.54
N TRP A 316 22.44 -5.76 -25.52
CA TRP A 316 22.04 -6.51 -24.33
C TRP A 316 23.06 -7.58 -23.93
N CYS A 317 23.64 -8.29 -24.90
CA CYS A 317 24.73 -9.24 -24.64
C CYS A 317 25.98 -8.54 -24.09
N ILE A 318 26.35 -7.37 -24.63
CA ILE A 318 27.45 -6.56 -24.08
C ILE A 318 27.13 -6.14 -22.65
N MET A 319 25.91 -5.68 -22.39
CA MET A 319 25.49 -5.32 -21.04
C MET A 319 25.64 -6.51 -20.08
N LEU A 320 25.11 -7.68 -20.43
CA LEU A 320 25.25 -8.90 -19.60
C LEU A 320 26.72 -9.29 -19.37
N PHE A 321 27.57 -9.16 -20.39
CA PHE A 321 29.00 -9.40 -20.28
C PHE A 321 29.65 -8.41 -19.30
N VAL A 322 29.36 -7.12 -19.41
CA VAL A 322 29.85 -6.09 -18.47
C VAL A 322 29.38 -6.36 -17.05
N PHE A 323 28.10 -6.73 -16.84
CA PHE A 323 27.58 -7.11 -15.53
C PHE A 323 28.32 -8.29 -14.89
N ALA A 324 28.66 -9.30 -15.71
CA ALA A 324 29.38 -10.48 -15.26
C ALA A 324 30.86 -10.19 -14.94
N THR A 325 31.46 -9.18 -15.57
CA THR A 325 32.91 -8.95 -15.51
C THR A 325 33.33 -7.75 -14.66
N TYR A 326 32.47 -6.75 -14.46
CA TYR A 326 32.75 -5.57 -13.63
C TYR A 326 33.03 -5.96 -12.16
N PRO A 327 34.12 -5.50 -11.49
CA PRO A 327 34.98 -4.34 -11.82
C PRO A 327 36.14 -4.58 -12.81
N PHE A 328 36.15 -5.68 -13.55
CA PHE A 328 37.22 -6.07 -14.50
C PHE A 328 38.58 -6.36 -13.84
N GLU A 329 38.57 -6.66 -12.55
CA GLU A 329 39.75 -7.08 -11.81
C GLU A 329 39.90 -8.60 -11.86
N LEU A 330 41.07 -9.10 -12.23
CA LEU A 330 41.36 -10.53 -12.27
C LEU A 330 41.93 -11.00 -10.94
N VAL A 331 41.59 -12.23 -10.55
CA VAL A 331 42.14 -12.86 -9.35
C VAL A 331 43.64 -13.09 -9.51
N ALA A 332 44.44 -12.50 -8.63
CA ALA A 332 45.90 -12.52 -8.74
C ALA A 332 46.56 -13.88 -8.40
N ASN A 333 45.88 -14.75 -7.65
CA ASN A 333 46.46 -16.01 -7.13
C ASN A 333 45.75 -17.25 -7.69
N LYS A 334 46.53 -18.22 -8.21
CA LYS A 334 46.04 -19.51 -8.71
C LYS A 334 45.26 -20.31 -7.66
N GLN A 335 45.63 -20.21 -6.38
CA GLN A 335 44.90 -20.87 -5.29
C GLN A 335 43.48 -20.30 -5.09
N ALA A 336 43.30 -18.99 -5.27
CA ALA A 336 41.98 -18.36 -5.17
C ALA A 336 41.07 -18.75 -6.35
N VAL A 337 41.62 -18.89 -7.56
CA VAL A 337 40.87 -19.42 -8.72
C VAL A 337 40.42 -20.87 -8.48
N LEU A 338 41.28 -21.71 -7.90
CA LEU A 338 40.91 -23.08 -7.54
C LEU A 338 39.83 -23.14 -6.44
N GLY A 339 39.90 -22.22 -5.47
CA GLY A 339 38.84 -22.05 -4.46
C GLY A 339 37.50 -21.66 -5.08
N ASN A 340 37.51 -20.67 -5.99
CA ASN A 340 36.30 -20.25 -6.74
C ASN A 340 35.72 -21.39 -7.59
N TRP A 341 36.58 -22.22 -8.19
CA TRP A 341 36.14 -23.41 -8.92
C TRP A 341 35.46 -24.44 -8.01
N HIS A 342 35.97 -24.64 -6.80
CA HIS A 342 35.31 -25.53 -5.84
C HIS A 342 33.96 -24.96 -5.37
N ASN A 343 33.92 -23.65 -5.09
CA ASN A 343 32.69 -22.94 -4.73
C ASN A 343 31.62 -22.96 -5.84
N PHE A 344 32.01 -23.11 -7.11
CA PHE A 344 31.06 -23.25 -8.21
C PHE A 344 30.06 -24.39 -8.01
N PHE A 345 30.49 -25.48 -7.34
CA PHE A 345 29.68 -26.65 -7.04
C PHE A 345 29.15 -26.66 -5.61
N SER A 346 29.08 -25.51 -4.93
CA SER A 346 28.47 -25.39 -3.60
C SER A 346 27.00 -25.80 -3.61
N ALA A 347 26.43 -26.04 -2.42
CA ALA A 347 25.02 -26.39 -2.33
C ALA A 347 24.15 -25.26 -2.94
N PRO A 348 23.03 -25.60 -3.60
CA PRO A 348 22.17 -24.58 -4.17
C PRO A 348 21.70 -23.57 -3.12
N LEU A 349 21.76 -22.28 -3.47
CA LEU A 349 21.38 -21.15 -2.61
C LEU A 349 22.27 -20.89 -1.38
N GLU A 350 23.35 -21.65 -1.17
CA GLU A 350 24.23 -21.49 0.00
C GLU A 350 24.92 -20.13 0.06
N THR A 351 25.48 -19.67 -1.06
CA THR A 351 26.14 -18.37 -1.17
C THR A 351 25.19 -17.21 -0.88
N TYR A 352 23.94 -17.34 -1.34
CA TYR A 352 22.90 -16.35 -1.12
C TYR A 352 22.48 -16.26 0.35
N TRP A 353 22.46 -17.37 1.08
CA TRP A 353 22.18 -17.37 2.51
C TRP A 353 23.19 -16.53 3.31
N ARG A 354 24.49 -16.59 2.94
CA ARG A 354 25.56 -15.88 3.65
C ARG A 354 25.46 -14.35 3.51
N GLU A 355 24.90 -13.85 2.41
CA GLU A 355 24.67 -12.41 2.19
C GLU A 355 23.41 -11.89 2.89
N GLY A 356 22.57 -12.79 3.42
CA GLY A 356 21.35 -12.48 4.14
C GLY A 356 20.07 -12.63 3.28
N PRO A 357 18.91 -12.90 3.90
CA PRO A 357 17.76 -13.44 3.18
C PRO A 357 17.13 -12.48 2.15
N LEU A 358 17.12 -11.18 2.41
CA LEU A 358 16.55 -10.20 1.49
C LEU A 358 17.50 -9.85 0.35
N GLN A 359 18.82 -9.87 0.62
CA GLN A 359 19.83 -9.73 -0.43
C GLN A 359 19.82 -10.94 -1.34
N ALA A 360 19.64 -12.15 -0.79
CA ALA A 360 19.44 -13.37 -1.55
C ALA A 360 18.30 -13.23 -2.58
N VAL A 361 17.10 -12.84 -2.14
CA VAL A 361 15.95 -12.66 -3.03
C VAL A 361 16.23 -11.62 -4.11
N THR A 362 16.87 -10.52 -3.74
CA THR A 362 17.27 -9.43 -4.64
C THR A 362 18.20 -9.94 -5.76
N GLN A 363 19.21 -10.74 -5.41
CA GLN A 363 20.16 -11.30 -6.36
C GLN A 363 19.51 -12.36 -7.26
N LEU A 364 18.68 -13.25 -6.68
CA LEU A 364 17.93 -14.26 -7.43
C LEU A 364 17.02 -13.62 -8.48
N LEU A 365 16.24 -12.60 -8.08
CA LEU A 365 15.37 -11.84 -8.98
C LEU A 365 16.19 -11.16 -10.08
N ARG A 366 17.30 -10.49 -9.72
CA ARG A 366 18.16 -9.79 -10.67
C ARG A 366 18.69 -10.72 -11.76
N LYS A 367 19.21 -11.90 -11.40
CA LYS A 367 19.75 -12.89 -12.36
C LYS A 367 18.67 -13.34 -13.36
N VAL A 368 17.47 -13.69 -12.88
CA VAL A 368 16.36 -14.12 -13.74
C VAL A 368 15.88 -12.98 -14.65
N LEU A 369 15.62 -11.79 -14.07
CA LEU A 369 15.01 -10.67 -14.79
C LEU A 369 15.92 -10.10 -15.88
N LEU A 370 17.24 -10.03 -15.65
CA LEU A 370 18.20 -9.52 -16.64
C LEU A 370 18.27 -10.39 -17.91
N VAL A 371 17.93 -11.68 -17.81
CA VAL A 371 18.00 -12.63 -18.93
C VAL A 371 16.65 -12.79 -19.65
N ILE A 372 15.53 -12.38 -19.07
CA ILE A 372 14.20 -12.42 -19.74
C ILE A 372 14.21 -11.66 -21.08
N PRO A 373 14.73 -10.42 -21.18
CA PRO A 373 14.80 -9.70 -22.45
C PRO A 373 15.64 -10.42 -23.51
N LEU A 374 16.71 -11.11 -23.12
CA LEU A 374 17.51 -11.93 -24.02
C LEU A 374 16.65 -13.03 -24.66
N GLY A 375 15.89 -13.78 -23.86
CA GLY A 375 14.98 -14.82 -24.36
C GLY A 375 13.88 -14.28 -25.29
N LEU A 376 13.34 -13.10 -24.99
CA LEU A 376 12.34 -12.41 -25.81
C LEU A 376 12.90 -11.99 -27.18
N LEU A 377 14.08 -11.36 -27.19
CA LEU A 377 14.74 -10.89 -28.40
C LEU A 377 15.15 -12.05 -29.30
N LEU A 378 15.71 -13.12 -28.72
CA LEU A 378 16.08 -14.32 -29.47
C LEU A 378 14.87 -14.99 -30.13
N ALA A 379 13.77 -15.09 -29.41
CA ALA A 379 12.52 -15.64 -29.94
C ALA A 379 11.93 -14.74 -31.05
N SER A 380 11.97 -13.42 -30.85
CA SER A 380 11.55 -12.42 -31.85
C SER A 380 12.35 -12.50 -33.14
N ILE A 381 13.67 -12.52 -33.05
CA ILE A 381 14.57 -12.61 -34.22
C ILE A 381 14.40 -13.94 -34.94
N SER A 382 14.24 -15.04 -34.18
CA SER A 382 13.99 -16.37 -34.74
C SER A 382 12.70 -16.43 -35.56
N ALA A 383 11.66 -15.73 -35.10
CA ALA A 383 10.39 -15.62 -35.82
C ALA A 383 10.49 -14.68 -37.03
N LYS A 384 11.16 -13.52 -36.87
CA LYS A 384 11.38 -12.54 -37.94
C LYS A 384 12.06 -13.14 -39.17
N HIS A 385 13.10 -13.96 -38.95
CA HIS A 385 13.85 -14.63 -40.03
C HIS A 385 13.32 -16.01 -40.40
N GLN A 386 12.21 -16.45 -39.81
CA GLN A 386 11.60 -17.76 -40.05
C GLN A 386 12.62 -18.92 -39.96
N LEU A 387 13.52 -18.89 -38.97
CA LEU A 387 14.57 -19.89 -38.81
C LEU A 387 13.98 -21.31 -38.75
N LYS A 388 14.63 -22.27 -39.43
CA LYS A 388 14.28 -23.69 -39.35
C LYS A 388 14.46 -24.23 -37.92
N LYS A 389 13.81 -25.34 -37.58
CA LYS A 389 13.86 -25.95 -36.23
C LYS A 389 15.31 -26.19 -35.76
N GLU A 390 16.18 -26.68 -36.64
CA GLU A 390 17.60 -26.92 -36.37
C GLU A 390 18.34 -25.62 -36.06
N SER A 391 18.16 -24.58 -36.86
CA SER A 391 18.77 -23.25 -36.64
C SER A 391 18.28 -22.59 -35.36
N ARG A 392 17.00 -22.79 -34.97
CA ARG A 392 16.48 -22.32 -33.67
C ARG A 392 17.14 -23.02 -32.50
N ILE A 393 17.35 -24.34 -32.60
CA ILE A 393 18.05 -25.12 -31.57
C ILE A 393 19.50 -24.63 -31.44
N LEU A 394 20.20 -24.45 -32.55
CA LEU A 394 21.56 -23.91 -32.55
C LEU A 394 21.63 -22.51 -31.93
N PHE A 395 20.68 -21.63 -32.28
CA PHE A 395 20.61 -20.27 -31.74
C PHE A 395 20.33 -20.24 -30.23
N CYS A 396 19.43 -21.10 -29.74
CA CYS A 396 19.22 -21.29 -28.30
C CYS A 396 20.46 -21.88 -27.62
N LEU A 397 21.13 -22.85 -28.24
CA LEU A 397 22.34 -23.47 -27.69
C LEU A 397 23.48 -22.45 -27.57
N LEU A 398 23.65 -21.56 -28.56
CA LEU A 398 24.60 -20.44 -28.49
C LEU A 398 24.28 -19.51 -27.30
N ALA A 399 23.01 -19.19 -27.07
CA ALA A 399 22.61 -18.37 -25.92
C ALA A 399 22.87 -19.08 -24.57
N VAL A 400 22.61 -20.39 -24.51
CA VAL A 400 22.94 -21.23 -23.34
C VAL A 400 24.44 -21.24 -23.08
N MET A 401 25.25 -21.46 -24.11
CA MET A 401 26.72 -21.43 -24.00
C MET A 401 27.23 -20.05 -23.60
N PHE A 402 26.64 -18.97 -24.11
CA PHE A 402 26.98 -17.61 -23.72
C PHE A 402 26.72 -17.38 -22.23
N LEU A 403 25.53 -17.71 -21.72
CA LEU A 403 25.19 -17.55 -20.30
C LEU A 403 26.05 -18.43 -19.38
N PHE A 404 26.35 -19.66 -19.81
CA PHE A 404 27.27 -20.54 -19.09
C PHE A 404 28.69 -19.98 -19.07
N GLY A 405 29.17 -19.46 -20.20
CA GLY A 405 30.46 -18.80 -20.33
C GLY A 405 30.58 -17.56 -19.44
N LEU A 406 29.51 -16.78 -19.28
CA LEU A 406 29.49 -15.63 -18.36
C LEU A 406 29.68 -16.04 -16.89
N GLU A 407 29.10 -17.16 -16.47
CA GLU A 407 29.28 -17.65 -15.10
C GLU A 407 30.66 -18.30 -14.90
N LEU A 408 31.19 -19.01 -15.90
CA LEU A 408 32.57 -19.50 -15.84
C LEU A 408 33.60 -18.37 -15.78
N LEU A 409 33.35 -17.27 -16.49
CA LEU A 409 34.25 -16.12 -16.50
C LEU A 409 34.36 -15.47 -15.12
N GLN A 410 33.28 -15.49 -14.33
CA GLN A 410 33.26 -14.97 -12.96
C GLN A 410 34.21 -15.73 -12.01
N ILE A 411 34.61 -16.98 -12.33
CA ILE A 411 35.58 -17.75 -11.53
C ILE A 411 36.94 -17.04 -11.46
N VAL A 412 37.30 -16.32 -12.53
CA VAL A 412 38.59 -15.62 -12.68
C VAL A 412 38.48 -14.13 -12.30
N MET A 413 37.27 -13.62 -12.05
CA MET A 413 37.04 -12.23 -11.67
C MET A 413 37.10 -12.05 -10.14
N ALA A 414 37.82 -11.03 -9.69
CA ALA A 414 37.88 -10.64 -8.28
C ALA A 414 36.52 -10.09 -7.83
N ASN A 415 36.15 -10.33 -6.57
CA ASN A 415 34.88 -9.91 -5.96
C ASN A 415 33.62 -10.43 -6.67
N LYS A 416 33.73 -11.53 -7.44
CA LYS A 416 32.61 -12.28 -8.00
C LYS A 416 32.59 -13.70 -7.47
N VAL A 417 31.38 -14.22 -7.26
CA VAL A 417 31.15 -15.57 -6.80
C VAL A 417 30.38 -16.30 -7.89
N ALA A 418 31.04 -17.19 -8.60
CA ALA A 418 30.42 -18.04 -9.61
C ALA A 418 29.81 -19.27 -8.92
N VAL A 419 28.54 -19.57 -9.20
CA VAL A 419 27.83 -20.73 -8.65
C VAL A 419 27.00 -21.40 -9.74
N ALA A 420 26.95 -22.73 -9.76
CA ALA A 420 26.14 -23.49 -10.70
C ALA A 420 24.64 -23.13 -10.62
N THR A 421 24.17 -22.68 -9.45
CA THR A 421 22.81 -22.18 -9.25
C THR A 421 22.50 -20.98 -10.16
N ASP A 422 23.47 -20.10 -10.39
CA ASP A 422 23.29 -18.90 -11.20
C ASP A 422 23.08 -19.25 -12.67
N VAL A 423 23.77 -20.28 -13.15
CA VAL A 423 23.53 -20.84 -14.50
C VAL A 423 22.08 -21.27 -14.64
N VAL A 424 21.55 -22.03 -13.67
CA VAL A 424 20.17 -22.50 -13.69
C VAL A 424 19.18 -21.32 -13.69
N LEU A 425 19.44 -20.28 -12.90
CA LEU A 425 18.61 -19.08 -12.84
C LEU A 425 18.63 -18.29 -14.16
N ASN A 426 19.80 -18.13 -14.76
CA ASN A 426 19.95 -17.47 -16.06
C ASN A 426 19.19 -18.25 -17.15
N LEU A 427 19.30 -19.58 -17.17
CA LEU A 427 18.57 -20.44 -18.10
C LEU A 427 17.05 -20.38 -17.90
N PHE A 428 16.61 -20.26 -16.65
CA PHE A 428 15.20 -20.07 -16.32
C PHE A 428 14.68 -18.73 -16.86
N GLY A 429 15.44 -17.64 -16.72
CA GLY A 429 15.13 -16.33 -17.32
C GLY A 429 15.03 -16.39 -18.84
N LEU A 430 15.98 -17.06 -19.50
CA LEU A 430 15.99 -17.28 -20.95
C LEU A 430 14.71 -18.01 -21.41
N PHE A 431 14.36 -19.10 -20.73
CA PHE A 431 13.17 -19.90 -21.01
C PHE A 431 11.88 -19.09 -20.85
N LEU A 432 11.76 -18.31 -19.77
CA LEU A 432 10.61 -17.44 -19.52
C LEU A 432 10.44 -16.42 -20.64
N GLY A 433 11.50 -15.72 -21.04
CA GLY A 433 11.47 -14.75 -22.13
C GLY A 433 11.00 -15.37 -23.45
N TRP A 434 11.53 -16.55 -23.79
CA TRP A 434 11.12 -17.27 -24.99
C TRP A 434 9.65 -17.70 -24.97
N LYS A 435 9.17 -18.21 -23.82
CA LYS A 435 7.76 -18.63 -23.65
C LYS A 435 6.79 -17.45 -23.76
N VAL A 436 7.14 -16.31 -23.18
CA VAL A 436 6.35 -15.07 -23.29
C VAL A 436 6.13 -14.69 -24.75
N PHE A 437 7.17 -14.77 -25.59
CA PHE A 437 7.06 -14.51 -27.03
C PHE A 437 6.19 -15.53 -27.77
N GLN A 438 6.38 -16.84 -27.49
CA GLN A 438 5.60 -17.91 -28.13
C GLN A 438 4.10 -17.78 -27.87
N MET A 439 3.70 -17.41 -26.65
CA MET A 439 2.29 -17.22 -26.29
C MET A 439 1.61 -16.11 -27.12
N HIS A 440 2.37 -15.20 -27.73
CA HIS A 440 1.86 -14.06 -28.49
C HIS A 440 2.01 -14.21 -30.01
N SER A 441 2.95 -15.05 -30.47
CA SER A 441 3.25 -15.22 -31.89
C SER A 441 2.40 -16.28 -32.59
N GLY A 442 1.73 -17.16 -31.83
CA GLY A 442 0.84 -18.20 -32.38
C GLY A 442 -0.39 -17.71 -33.16
N LYS A 443 -0.63 -16.40 -33.24
CA LYS A 443 -1.72 -15.78 -34.02
C LYS A 443 -1.36 -15.45 -35.47
N GLN A 444 -0.09 -15.49 -35.90
CA GLN A 444 0.26 -15.05 -37.27
C GLN A 444 0.21 -16.17 -38.33
N GLY A 445 0.06 -17.44 -37.93
CA GLY A 445 0.10 -18.58 -38.86
C GLY A 445 -1.26 -19.11 -39.32
N ILE A 446 -2.35 -18.82 -38.61
CA ILE A 446 -3.66 -19.44 -38.86
C ILE A 446 -4.48 -18.63 -39.90
N ASP A 447 -4.40 -17.30 -39.89
CA ASP A 447 -5.13 -16.44 -40.84
C ASP A 447 -4.65 -16.53 -42.31
N LYS A 448 -3.58 -17.27 -42.62
CA LYS A 448 -3.03 -17.36 -43.99
C LYS A 448 -3.30 -18.67 -44.72
N GLN A 449 -3.63 -19.75 -44.00
CA GLN A 449 -3.93 -21.04 -44.64
C GLN A 449 -5.42 -21.18 -44.93
N ASP A 450 -6.30 -20.69 -44.05
CA ASP A 450 -7.75 -20.81 -44.24
C ASP A 450 -8.29 -19.91 -45.38
N ILE A 451 -7.60 -18.81 -45.72
CA ILE A 451 -8.00 -17.92 -46.84
C ILE A 451 -7.57 -18.50 -48.21
N ALA A 452 -6.46 -19.24 -48.27
CA ALA A 452 -5.96 -19.79 -49.54
C ALA A 452 -6.74 -21.03 -50.01
N GLU A 453 -7.39 -21.76 -49.10
CA GLU A 453 -8.25 -22.90 -49.45
C GLU A 453 -9.70 -22.48 -49.73
N GLN A 454 -10.19 -21.37 -49.17
CA GLN A 454 -11.56 -20.89 -49.43
C GLN A 454 -11.68 -20.08 -50.74
N ASP A 455 -10.63 -19.39 -51.18
CA ASP A 455 -10.68 -18.58 -52.41
C ASP A 455 -10.59 -19.41 -53.72
N ILE A 456 -10.31 -20.72 -53.64
CA ILE A 456 -10.23 -21.60 -54.83
C ILE A 456 -11.56 -22.28 -55.15
N ASP A 457 -12.44 -22.49 -54.16
CA ASP A 457 -13.71 -23.21 -54.34
C ASP A 457 -14.90 -22.29 -54.70
N GLU A 458 -14.83 -20.98 -54.45
CA GLU A 458 -15.95 -20.05 -54.71
C GLU A 458 -15.99 -19.46 -56.13
N CYS A 459 -14.99 -19.72 -56.99
CA CYS A 459 -15.02 -19.29 -58.40
C CYS A 459 -15.82 -20.22 -59.34
N ALA A 460 -16.38 -21.34 -58.86
CA ALA A 460 -16.97 -22.37 -59.71
C ALA A 460 -18.50 -22.32 -59.89
N ASN A 461 -19.25 -21.51 -59.13
CA ASN A 461 -20.71 -21.55 -59.19
C ASN A 461 -21.34 -20.15 -59.22
N SER A 462 -21.66 -19.69 -60.43
CA SER A 462 -22.68 -18.65 -60.63
C SER A 462 -23.75 -19.20 -61.58
N PRO A 463 -25.03 -18.92 -61.28
CA PRO A 463 -25.87 -18.36 -62.33
C PRO A 463 -26.70 -17.15 -61.85
N GLU A 464 -26.66 -16.12 -62.69
CA GLU A 464 -27.77 -15.30 -63.21
C GLU A 464 -28.82 -14.68 -62.24
N GLY A 465 -28.98 -13.36 -62.38
CA GLY A 465 -30.21 -12.66 -61.98
C GLY A 465 -30.03 -11.20 -61.59
N ALA A 466 -30.00 -10.29 -62.58
CA ALA A 466 -30.19 -8.84 -62.42
C ALA A 466 -31.66 -8.49 -62.04
N PRO A 467 -32.12 -7.22 -61.89
CA PRO A 467 -31.42 -5.92 -61.85
C PRO A 467 -31.90 -4.90 -60.75
N ILE A 468 -31.02 -3.95 -60.42
CA ILE A 468 -31.15 -2.46 -60.41
C ILE A 468 -32.48 -1.77 -59.99
N LEU A 469 -32.39 -0.78 -59.08
CA LEU A 469 -32.97 0.60 -59.08
C LEU A 469 -32.61 1.28 -57.73
N GLN A 470 -31.65 2.21 -57.57
CA GLN A 470 -31.48 3.63 -57.98
C GLN A 470 -32.45 4.68 -57.39
N GLN A 471 -31.83 5.74 -56.80
CA GLN A 471 -32.30 7.12 -56.51
C GLN A 471 -33.27 7.32 -55.33
N GLY A 472 -33.28 8.41 -54.55
CA GLY A 472 -32.61 9.73 -54.49
C GLY A 472 -33.01 10.40 -53.15
N ALA A 473 -32.19 11.25 -52.54
CA ALA A 473 -32.21 12.72 -52.59
C ALA A 473 -33.25 13.46 -51.69
N ASP A 474 -32.74 14.52 -51.04
CA ASP A 474 -33.36 15.78 -50.59
C ASP A 474 -33.92 16.04 -49.16
N TYR A 475 -33.18 16.94 -48.47
CA TYR A 475 -33.55 18.18 -47.75
C TYR A 475 -35.02 18.50 -47.39
N ALA A 476 -35.25 18.95 -46.13
CA ALA A 476 -35.49 20.37 -45.75
C ALA A 476 -36.17 20.60 -44.36
N SER A 477 -35.67 21.63 -43.64
CA SER A 477 -36.38 22.72 -42.91
C SER A 477 -37.38 22.48 -41.75
N SER A 478 -37.13 23.06 -40.56
CA SER A 478 -37.75 24.35 -40.15
C SER A 478 -37.32 24.87 -38.76
N LYS A 479 -37.33 26.21 -38.62
CA LYS A 479 -37.04 27.06 -37.44
C LYS A 479 -38.27 27.25 -36.53
N ASN A 480 -38.04 27.48 -35.23
CA ASN A 480 -38.65 28.50 -34.32
C ASN A 480 -38.13 28.18 -32.90
N GLY A 481 -37.66 29.06 -32.00
CA GLY A 481 -37.89 30.48 -31.80
C GLY A 481 -38.64 30.70 -30.48
N SER A 482 -37.98 30.66 -29.31
CA SER A 482 -38.46 31.38 -28.11
C SER A 482 -37.32 31.70 -27.14
N LEU A 483 -37.23 32.97 -26.78
CA LEU A 483 -36.39 33.54 -25.73
C LEU A 483 -36.93 33.11 -24.35
N GLY A 484 -36.01 32.75 -23.44
CA GLY A 484 -36.31 32.48 -22.04
C GLY A 484 -35.02 32.44 -21.21
N GLU A 485 -34.64 33.62 -20.70
CA GLU A 485 -33.78 33.88 -19.53
C GLU A 485 -32.69 32.85 -19.16
N ASN A 486 -31.48 33.12 -19.64
CA ASN A 486 -30.25 32.64 -19.01
C ASN A 486 -30.06 33.33 -17.65
N ASN A 487 -30.50 32.70 -16.57
CA ASN A 487 -29.99 32.92 -15.21
C ASN A 487 -29.65 31.57 -14.58
N THR A 488 -28.62 30.91 -15.10
CA THR A 488 -27.92 29.89 -14.30
C THR A 488 -26.99 30.64 -13.33
N PRO A 489 -27.15 30.51 -12.01
CA PRO A 489 -26.18 31.10 -11.10
C PRO A 489 -24.86 30.39 -11.33
N VAL A 490 -23.86 31.16 -11.76
CA VAL A 490 -22.48 30.72 -11.90
C VAL A 490 -22.08 30.02 -10.60
N ASN A 491 -21.65 28.77 -10.74
CA ASN A 491 -21.31 27.83 -9.68
C ASN A 491 -19.99 28.23 -8.96
N THR A 492 -19.91 29.47 -8.46
CA THR A 492 -18.76 30.05 -7.73
C THR A 492 -18.54 29.35 -6.38
N SER A 493 -19.58 28.74 -5.80
CA SER A 493 -19.53 28.02 -4.52
C SER A 493 -18.68 26.73 -4.56
N GLY A 494 -18.58 26.06 -5.72
CA GLY A 494 -17.88 24.77 -5.84
C GLY A 494 -16.35 24.84 -5.81
N ARG A 495 -15.74 25.99 -6.14
CA ARG A 495 -14.27 26.19 -6.05
C ARG A 495 -13.81 26.52 -4.63
N PHE A 496 -14.56 27.34 -3.89
CA PHE A 496 -14.22 27.73 -2.52
C PHE A 496 -14.26 26.56 -1.52
N ILE A 497 -15.20 25.63 -1.71
CA ILE A 497 -15.36 24.46 -0.84
C ILE A 497 -14.10 23.57 -0.82
N LYS A 498 -13.34 23.47 -1.93
CA LYS A 498 -12.14 22.61 -2.01
C LYS A 498 -10.95 23.13 -1.21
N PHE A 499 -10.86 24.43 -0.97
CA PHE A 499 -9.77 25.05 -0.19
C PHE A 499 -10.09 25.19 1.29
N TYR A 500 -11.33 24.88 1.71
CA TYR A 500 -11.77 24.99 3.09
C TYR A 500 -10.88 24.22 4.10
N PRO A 501 -10.43 22.98 3.83
CA PRO A 501 -9.50 22.29 4.73
C PRO A 501 -8.16 23.02 4.90
N LEU A 502 -7.66 23.66 3.85
CA LEU A 502 -6.43 24.45 3.91
C LEU A 502 -6.62 25.74 4.72
N VAL A 503 -7.78 26.39 4.60
CA VAL A 503 -8.14 27.56 5.41
C VAL A 503 -8.28 27.18 6.88
N VAL A 504 -8.96 26.07 7.17
CA VAL A 504 -9.10 25.54 8.54
C VAL A 504 -7.74 25.19 9.14
N PHE A 505 -6.89 24.51 8.36
CA PHE A 505 -5.52 24.24 8.75
C PHE A 505 -4.78 25.55 9.09
N GLY A 506 -4.84 26.56 8.22
CA GLY A 506 -4.21 27.86 8.45
C GLY A 506 -4.73 28.59 9.70
N LEU A 507 -6.03 28.48 10.00
CA LEU A 507 -6.62 29.08 11.21
C LEU A 507 -6.16 28.38 12.49
N ILE A 508 -6.15 27.04 12.52
CA ILE A 508 -5.64 26.28 13.67
C ILE A 508 -4.15 26.57 13.85
N PHE A 509 -3.39 26.56 12.75
CA PHE A 509 -1.97 26.87 12.75
C PHE A 509 -1.67 28.25 13.32
N LEU A 510 -2.33 29.29 12.80
CA LEU A 510 -2.16 30.65 13.28
C LEU A 510 -2.57 30.78 14.75
N GLY A 511 -3.68 30.13 15.15
CA GLY A 511 -4.12 30.08 16.54
C GLY A 511 -3.08 29.47 17.47
N LEU A 512 -2.47 28.35 17.09
CA LEU A 512 -1.42 27.69 17.87
C LEU A 512 -0.15 28.55 17.98
N ILE A 513 0.25 29.23 16.90
CA ILE A 513 1.37 30.17 16.91
C ILE A 513 1.11 31.35 17.85
N LEU A 514 -0.09 31.92 17.79
CA LEU A 514 -0.48 33.02 18.68
C LEU A 514 -0.53 32.59 20.15
N ILE A 515 -1.02 31.38 20.43
CA ILE A 515 -1.05 30.82 21.78
C ILE A 515 0.38 30.60 22.29
N GLN A 516 1.27 30.02 21.49
CA GLN A 516 2.64 29.76 21.92
C GLN A 516 3.40 31.08 22.18
N GLY A 517 3.19 32.09 21.33
CA GLY A 517 3.84 33.40 21.42
C GLY A 517 3.32 34.32 22.53
N ASP A 518 2.14 34.06 23.11
CA ASP A 518 1.59 34.89 24.20
C ASP A 518 2.35 34.64 25.52
N PRO A 519 2.89 35.69 26.17
CA PRO A 519 3.55 35.57 27.47
C PRO A 519 2.65 34.98 28.57
N ARG A 520 1.32 35.12 28.45
CA ARG A 520 0.33 34.67 29.44
C ARG A 520 -0.04 33.19 29.30
N THR A 521 0.38 32.52 28.23
CA THR A 521 0.06 31.11 28.01
C THR A 521 0.76 30.22 29.05
N PRO A 522 0.04 29.30 29.73
CA PRO A 522 0.61 28.38 30.71
C PRO A 522 1.80 27.58 30.16
N TYR A 523 2.79 27.32 31.01
CA TYR A 523 4.02 26.64 30.62
C TYR A 523 3.75 25.24 30.03
N ASN A 524 2.80 24.48 30.58
CA ASN A 524 2.41 23.16 30.06
C ASN A 524 1.90 23.20 28.62
N ILE A 525 1.27 24.31 28.20
CA ILE A 525 0.81 24.48 26.82
C ILE A 525 1.98 24.84 25.90
N LYS A 526 2.98 25.58 26.41
CA LYS A 526 4.21 25.90 25.67
C LYS A 526 5.09 24.68 25.49
N GLU A 527 5.14 23.78 26.48
CA GLU A 527 5.86 22.50 26.43
C GLU A 527 5.29 21.51 25.39
N LEU A 528 4.08 21.74 24.87
CA LEU A 528 3.56 20.94 23.75
C LEU A 528 4.28 21.21 22.42
N PHE A 529 5.06 22.28 22.34
CA PHE A 529 5.82 22.67 21.16
C PHE A 529 7.29 22.32 21.34
N ASP A 530 7.94 21.96 20.24
CA ASP A 530 9.40 21.86 20.19
C ASP A 530 10.00 23.27 20.31
N SER A 531 11.02 23.44 21.16
CA SER A 531 11.63 24.75 21.45
C SER A 531 12.33 25.35 20.24
N ASP A 532 12.85 24.50 19.35
CA ASP A 532 13.66 24.92 18.21
C ASP A 532 12.78 25.10 16.95
N TRP A 533 11.68 24.34 16.86
CA TRP A 533 10.83 24.26 15.66
C TRP A 533 9.34 24.49 15.92
N VAL A 534 9.00 25.54 16.67
CA VAL A 534 7.62 25.92 17.03
C VAL A 534 6.65 25.91 15.84
N TRP A 535 7.07 26.44 14.68
CA TRP A 535 6.22 26.47 13.49
C TRP A 535 5.94 25.08 12.91
N LEU A 536 6.91 24.16 12.98
CA LEU A 536 6.71 22.79 12.52
C LEU A 536 5.78 22.04 13.48
N SER A 537 5.96 22.19 14.79
CA SER A 537 5.05 21.63 15.80
C SER A 537 3.63 22.15 15.60
N ALA A 538 3.44 23.46 15.41
CA ALA A 538 2.12 24.04 15.15
C ALA A 538 1.48 23.47 13.88
N ALA A 539 2.25 23.26 12.81
CA ALA A 539 1.77 22.68 11.57
C ALA A 539 1.36 21.21 11.74
N MET A 540 2.18 20.40 12.41
CA MET A 540 1.89 18.98 12.67
C MET A 540 0.69 18.82 13.62
N MET A 541 0.61 19.61 14.69
CA MET A 541 -0.54 19.64 15.59
C MET A 541 -1.84 20.05 14.87
N SER A 542 -1.78 21.03 13.96
CA SER A 542 -2.93 21.44 13.15
C SER A 542 -3.44 20.31 12.26
N LEU A 543 -2.52 19.58 11.61
CA LEU A 543 -2.87 18.39 10.83
C LEU A 543 -3.48 17.30 11.71
N SER A 544 -2.86 17.04 12.86
CA SER A 544 -3.32 16.06 13.85
C SER A 544 -4.74 16.35 14.33
N PHE A 545 -5.06 17.59 14.68
CA PHE A 545 -6.41 17.98 15.09
C PHE A 545 -7.43 17.89 13.95
N LEU A 546 -7.04 18.27 12.72
CA LEU A 546 -7.91 18.17 11.56
C LEU A 546 -8.27 16.71 11.26
N VAL A 547 -7.30 15.80 11.35
CA VAL A 547 -7.53 14.36 11.19
C VAL A 547 -8.38 13.82 12.33
N ALA A 548 -7.99 14.08 13.58
CA ALA A 548 -8.65 13.59 14.77
C ALA A 548 -10.14 13.95 14.85
N LEU A 549 -10.49 15.18 14.44
CA LEU A 549 -11.84 15.73 14.57
C LEU A 549 -12.66 15.68 13.28
N GLY A 550 -12.02 15.83 12.11
CA GLY A 550 -12.69 15.95 10.81
C GLY A 550 -12.82 14.64 10.04
N LEU A 551 -11.84 13.74 10.12
CA LEU A 551 -11.79 12.52 9.31
C LEU A 551 -12.98 11.55 9.54
N PRO A 552 -13.51 11.36 10.77
CA PRO A 552 -14.62 10.42 10.99
C PRO A 552 -15.84 10.69 10.10
N GLY A 553 -16.21 11.95 9.91
CA GLY A 553 -17.32 12.35 9.03
C GLY A 553 -17.06 12.01 7.56
N VAL A 554 -15.83 12.24 7.08
CA VAL A 554 -15.41 11.90 5.69
C VAL A 554 -15.41 10.39 5.48
N ALA A 555 -14.79 9.66 6.39
CA ALA A 555 -14.64 8.21 6.33
C ALA A 555 -16.00 7.50 6.30
N LEU A 556 -16.94 7.97 7.13
CA LEU A 556 -18.30 7.41 7.17
C LEU A 556 -19.05 7.65 5.85
N ASN A 557 -18.98 8.86 5.28
CA ASN A 557 -19.60 9.18 3.99
C ASN A 557 -19.02 8.32 2.86
N LEU A 558 -17.70 8.09 2.87
CA LEU A 558 -17.05 7.20 1.91
C LEU A 558 -17.49 5.74 2.07
N ALA A 559 -17.62 5.26 3.31
CA ALA A 559 -18.07 3.91 3.62
C ALA A 559 -19.51 3.66 3.11
N LEU A 560 -20.42 4.63 3.27
CA LEU A 560 -21.78 4.60 2.70
C LEU A 560 -21.75 4.49 1.18
N LYS A 561 -20.94 5.31 0.51
CA LYS A 561 -20.80 5.32 -0.95
C LYS A 561 -20.31 3.98 -1.49
N LEU A 562 -19.40 3.34 -0.76
CA LEU A 562 -18.86 2.02 -1.09
C LEU A 562 -19.77 0.85 -0.67
N GLY A 563 -20.92 1.12 -0.05
CA GLY A 563 -21.83 0.09 0.47
C GLY A 563 -21.26 -0.70 1.65
N LYS A 564 -20.18 -0.24 2.27
CA LYS A 564 -19.51 -0.89 3.40
C LYS A 564 -20.02 -0.33 4.72
N THR A 565 -21.22 -0.73 5.13
CA THR A 565 -21.92 -0.07 6.23
C THR A 565 -22.21 -0.99 7.42
N SER A 566 -21.55 -2.15 7.50
CA SER A 566 -21.75 -3.08 8.62
C SER A 566 -21.16 -2.54 9.91
N ALA A 567 -21.71 -2.96 11.06
CA ALA A 567 -21.21 -2.56 12.37
C ALA A 567 -19.72 -2.90 12.57
N LEU A 568 -19.30 -4.07 12.08
CA LEU A 568 -17.88 -4.48 12.09
C LEU A 568 -17.01 -3.53 11.27
N TRP A 569 -17.48 -3.07 10.11
CA TRP A 569 -16.73 -2.11 9.30
C TRP A 569 -16.59 -0.76 10.01
N LEU A 570 -17.65 -0.26 10.64
CA LEU A 570 -17.60 0.96 11.44
C LEU A 570 -16.62 0.84 12.62
N PHE A 571 -16.61 -0.33 13.29
CA PHE A 571 -15.62 -0.65 14.32
C PHE A 571 -14.19 -0.65 13.78
N THR A 572 -13.93 -1.32 12.65
CA THR A 572 -12.62 -1.31 12.00
C THR A 572 -12.19 0.10 11.60
N MET A 573 -13.08 0.92 11.04
CA MET A 573 -12.77 2.32 10.73
C MET A 573 -12.42 3.13 11.96
N THR A 574 -13.11 2.89 13.08
CA THR A 574 -12.83 3.56 14.35
C THR A 574 -11.46 3.19 14.91
N LEU A 575 -11.08 1.90 14.80
CA LEU A 575 -9.75 1.43 15.21
C LEU A 575 -8.65 2.01 14.31
N VAL A 576 -8.83 1.95 12.98
CA VAL A 576 -7.89 2.53 12.01
C VAL A 576 -7.73 4.04 12.24
N HIS A 577 -8.83 4.76 12.50
CA HIS A 577 -8.79 6.17 12.85
C HIS A 577 -7.99 6.41 14.13
N THR A 578 -8.21 5.61 15.16
CA THR A 578 -7.49 5.72 16.45
C THR A 578 -5.98 5.51 16.25
N LEU A 579 -5.59 4.48 15.48
CA LEU A 579 -4.18 4.21 15.17
C LEU A 579 -3.55 5.32 14.32
N LEU A 580 -4.28 5.86 13.34
CA LEU A 580 -3.81 6.98 12.54
C LEU A 580 -3.57 8.22 13.41
N VAL A 581 -4.51 8.55 14.29
CA VAL A 581 -4.38 9.69 15.21
C VAL A 581 -3.22 9.48 16.17
N PHE A 582 -3.01 8.26 16.69
CA PHE A 582 -1.85 7.95 17.52
C PHE A 582 -0.53 8.26 16.79
N ASN A 583 -0.36 7.77 15.56
CA ASN A 583 0.86 7.99 14.79
C ASN A 583 1.11 9.49 14.56
N LEU A 584 0.06 10.25 14.23
CA LEU A 584 0.16 11.69 14.05
C LEU A 584 0.51 12.40 15.36
N PHE A 585 -0.10 12.01 16.48
CA PHE A 585 0.19 12.60 17.79
C PHE A 585 1.60 12.27 18.26
N TYR A 586 2.06 11.03 18.06
CA TYR A 586 3.44 10.60 18.36
C TYR A 586 4.49 11.40 17.60
N LEU A 587 4.17 11.85 16.38
CA LEU A 587 5.04 12.71 15.57
C LEU A 587 4.88 14.21 15.87
N SER A 588 3.73 14.63 16.41
CA SER A 588 3.41 16.05 16.60
C SER A 588 3.79 16.57 17.97
N PHE A 589 3.68 15.73 19.01
CA PHE A 589 3.85 16.13 20.40
C PHE A 589 5.16 15.57 20.97
N PRO A 590 5.84 16.32 21.84
CA PRO A 590 6.97 15.81 22.60
C PRO A 590 6.59 14.55 23.39
N ILE A 591 7.54 13.61 23.46
CA ILE A 591 7.35 12.32 24.14
C ILE A 591 7.05 12.50 25.64
N GLU A 592 7.65 13.50 26.29
CA GLU A 592 7.39 13.81 27.69
C GLU A 592 5.92 14.18 27.93
N SER A 593 5.32 15.01 27.07
CA SER A 593 3.90 15.36 27.15
C SER A 593 2.98 14.15 26.92
N LEU A 594 3.40 13.18 26.10
CA LEU A 594 2.67 11.93 25.94
C LEU A 594 2.78 11.03 27.18
N HIS A 595 3.94 11.00 27.83
CA HIS A 595 4.13 10.29 29.09
C HIS A 595 3.31 10.87 30.23
N ASP A 596 3.12 12.20 30.28
CA ASP A 596 2.30 12.84 31.30
C ASP A 596 0.83 12.38 31.26
N ILE A 597 0.32 12.08 30.06
CA ILE A 597 -1.06 11.65 29.84
C ILE A 597 -1.19 10.12 29.89
N LEU A 598 -0.34 9.40 29.17
CA LEU A 598 -0.47 7.95 29.00
C LEU A 598 0.29 7.16 30.07
N GLY A 599 1.27 7.78 30.72
CA GLY A 599 2.23 7.14 31.60
C GLY A 599 3.53 6.80 30.89
N TYR A 600 4.61 6.78 31.66
CA TYR A 600 5.92 6.33 31.18
C TYR A 600 5.86 4.83 30.86
N PRO A 601 6.45 4.37 29.73
CA PRO A 601 6.45 2.97 29.36
C PRO A 601 7.09 2.07 30.42
N THR A 602 6.38 1.01 30.84
CA THR A 602 6.86 0.05 31.86
C THR A 602 7.18 -1.33 31.30
N TRP A 603 6.80 -1.62 30.06
CA TRP A 603 7.06 -2.89 29.39
C TRP A 603 8.54 -3.02 29.06
N ARG A 604 9.23 -3.96 29.73
CA ARG A 604 10.69 -4.13 29.63
C ARG A 604 11.15 -4.82 28.34
N GLU A 605 10.32 -5.67 27.75
CA GLU A 605 10.69 -6.53 26.62
C GLU A 605 10.05 -6.10 25.29
N GLN A 606 9.20 -5.07 25.32
CA GLN A 606 8.45 -4.57 24.18
C GLN A 606 8.87 -3.15 23.83
N SER A 607 8.66 -2.73 22.59
CA SER A 607 8.97 -1.37 22.16
C SER A 607 8.10 -0.36 22.92
N HIS A 608 8.73 0.70 23.46
CA HIS A 608 8.04 1.83 24.09
C HIS A 608 6.94 2.40 23.18
N TYR A 609 7.17 2.44 21.87
CA TYR A 609 6.20 2.88 20.89
C TYR A 609 4.91 2.02 20.89
N LEU A 610 5.06 0.70 21.02
CA LEU A 610 3.91 -0.22 21.05
C LEU A 610 3.10 -0.09 22.34
N GLU A 611 3.78 0.12 23.48
CA GLU A 611 3.09 0.38 24.74
C GLU A 611 2.33 1.72 24.70
N LEU A 612 2.97 2.78 24.21
CA LEU A 612 2.31 4.08 24.04
C LEU A 612 1.13 3.98 23.07
N CYS A 613 1.27 3.21 21.98
CA CYS A 613 0.16 2.93 21.07
C CYS A 613 -1.00 2.25 21.78
N TYR A 614 -0.71 1.22 22.58
CA TYR A 614 -1.72 0.47 23.33
C TYR A 614 -2.47 1.37 24.32
N ARG A 615 -1.74 2.17 25.10
CA ARG A 615 -2.29 3.13 26.06
C ARG A 615 -3.12 4.21 25.37
N PHE A 616 -2.62 4.76 24.26
CA PHE A 616 -3.35 5.74 23.46
C PHE A 616 -4.64 5.16 22.87
N VAL A 617 -4.63 3.90 22.43
CA VAL A 617 -5.85 3.22 21.98
C VAL A 617 -6.87 3.19 23.11
N GLY A 618 -6.48 2.84 24.34
CA GLY A 618 -7.38 2.92 25.49
C GLY A 618 -7.97 4.32 25.70
N PHE A 619 -7.13 5.34 25.64
CA PHE A 619 -7.51 6.74 25.87
C PHE A 619 -8.42 7.33 24.78
N TYR A 620 -8.07 7.14 23.50
CA TYR A 620 -8.71 7.84 22.38
C TYR A 620 -9.83 7.04 21.70
N LEU A 621 -9.88 5.71 21.87
CA LEU A 621 -10.91 4.86 21.26
C LEU A 621 -12.36 5.28 21.63
N PRO A 622 -12.68 5.68 22.88
CA PRO A 622 -14.00 6.23 23.23
C PRO A 622 -14.32 7.52 22.48
N ILE A 623 -13.35 8.43 22.33
CA ILE A 623 -13.56 9.71 21.62
C ILE A 623 -13.83 9.46 20.13
N SER A 624 -12.97 8.65 19.49
CA SER A 624 -13.13 8.23 18.10
C SER A 624 -14.46 7.50 17.87
N GLY A 625 -14.83 6.60 18.80
CA GLY A 625 -16.10 5.88 18.78
C GLY A 625 -17.32 6.79 18.88
N ALA A 626 -17.28 7.79 19.76
CA ALA A 626 -18.35 8.77 19.89
C ALA A 626 -18.57 9.54 18.58
N PHE A 627 -17.50 9.94 17.89
CA PHE A 627 -17.60 10.53 16.55
C PHE A 627 -18.34 9.61 15.57
N PHE A 628 -17.86 8.39 15.33
CA PHE A 628 -18.52 7.47 14.38
C PHE A 628 -19.95 7.14 14.78
N MET A 629 -20.22 6.96 16.08
CA MET A 629 -21.54 6.64 16.59
C MET A 629 -22.51 7.78 16.31
N VAL A 630 -22.20 8.99 16.78
CA VAL A 630 -23.06 10.17 16.61
C VAL A 630 -23.24 10.51 15.12
N TYR A 631 -22.16 10.55 14.34
CA TYR A 631 -22.25 10.82 12.90
C TYR A 631 -23.16 9.83 12.17
N SER A 632 -23.17 8.55 12.57
CA SER A 632 -24.04 7.51 11.99
C SER A 632 -25.52 7.71 12.30
N TRP A 633 -25.85 8.22 13.49
CA TRP A 633 -27.22 8.53 13.89
C TRP A 633 -27.78 9.75 13.16
N PHE A 634 -26.92 10.72 12.85
CA PHE A 634 -27.26 11.89 12.04
C PHE A 634 -27.34 11.61 10.53
N ILE A 635 -27.22 10.36 10.06
CA ILE A 635 -27.48 10.02 8.65
C ILE A 635 -28.93 9.61 8.50
N THR A 636 -29.67 10.34 7.66
CA THR A 636 -30.99 9.90 7.17
C THR A 636 -30.82 8.81 6.10
N THR A 637 -31.41 7.64 6.35
CA THR A 637 -31.39 6.49 5.43
C THR A 637 -32.73 5.76 5.41
N GLN A 638 -33.07 5.16 4.28
CA GLN A 638 -34.18 4.21 4.17
C GLN A 638 -33.72 2.75 4.33
N SER A 639 -32.42 2.48 4.34
CA SER A 639 -31.88 1.12 4.45
C SER A 639 -32.06 0.54 5.86
N VAL A 640 -32.84 -0.54 5.97
CA VAL A 640 -33.00 -1.31 7.21
C VAL A 640 -31.66 -1.88 7.69
N GLY A 641 -30.83 -2.37 6.76
CA GLY A 641 -29.51 -2.92 7.09
C GLY A 641 -28.56 -1.91 7.72
N PHE A 642 -28.59 -0.65 7.26
CA PHE A 642 -27.77 0.40 7.88
C PHE A 642 -28.33 0.85 9.24
N LYS A 643 -29.66 0.91 9.40
CA LYS A 643 -30.30 1.18 10.69
C LYS A 643 -29.93 0.13 11.74
N ALA A 644 -29.96 -1.16 11.37
CA ALA A 644 -29.49 -2.25 12.24
C ALA A 644 -27.99 -2.14 12.54
N SER A 645 -27.18 -1.80 11.53
CA SER A 645 -25.73 -1.67 11.68
C SER A 645 -25.30 -0.54 12.62
N ARG A 646 -25.93 0.63 12.56
CA ARG A 646 -25.62 1.73 13.51
C ARG A 646 -26.05 1.43 14.94
N PHE A 647 -27.16 0.69 15.11
CA PHE A 647 -27.58 0.22 16.43
C PHE A 647 -26.60 -0.82 17.00
N ALA A 648 -26.24 -1.83 16.20
CA ALA A 648 -25.21 -2.81 16.56
C ALA A 648 -23.85 -2.15 16.84
N PHE A 649 -23.48 -1.11 16.09
CA PHE A 649 -22.27 -0.33 16.37
C PHE A 649 -22.36 0.44 17.70
N SER A 650 -23.53 0.98 18.05
CA SER A 650 -23.75 1.62 19.35
C SER A 650 -23.60 0.62 20.50
N LEU A 651 -24.05 -0.64 20.32
CA LEU A 651 -23.82 -1.72 21.27
C LEU A 651 -22.34 -2.11 21.36
N LEU A 652 -21.61 -2.17 20.23
CA LEU A 652 -20.16 -2.40 20.26
C LEU A 652 -19.43 -1.25 20.99
N TYR A 653 -19.86 -0.01 20.79
CA TYR A 653 -19.31 1.13 21.51
C TYR A 653 -19.49 0.97 23.02
N THR A 654 -20.71 0.69 23.49
CA THR A 654 -21.01 0.61 24.93
C THR A 654 -20.50 -0.66 25.59
N CYS A 655 -20.62 -1.83 24.93
CA CYS A 655 -20.37 -3.13 25.54
C CYS A 655 -18.97 -3.69 25.25
N LEU A 656 -18.21 -3.10 24.32
CA LEU A 656 -16.87 -3.55 23.97
C LEU A 656 -15.83 -2.43 24.09
N MET A 657 -16.05 -1.30 23.40
CA MET A 657 -15.04 -0.24 23.35
C MET A 657 -14.85 0.47 24.69
N LEU A 658 -15.94 0.83 25.39
CA LEU A 658 -15.85 1.46 26.71
C LEU A 658 -15.21 0.52 27.76
N PRO A 659 -15.60 -0.77 27.88
CA PRO A 659 -14.90 -1.70 28.78
C PRO A 659 -13.42 -1.90 28.46
N ILE A 660 -13.05 -1.99 27.18
CA ILE A 660 -11.63 -2.09 26.77
C ILE A 660 -10.88 -0.81 27.17
N ALA A 661 -11.44 0.36 26.91
CA ALA A 661 -10.84 1.63 27.30
C ALA A 661 -10.66 1.73 28.82
N TYR A 662 -11.67 1.33 29.60
CA TYR A 662 -11.59 1.25 31.05
C TYR A 662 -10.46 0.33 31.53
N LEU A 663 -10.36 -0.87 30.95
CA LEU A 663 -9.32 -1.83 31.30
C LEU A 663 -7.92 -1.23 31.04
N ILE A 664 -7.73 -0.54 29.93
CA ILE A 664 -6.42 0.04 29.56
C ILE A 664 -6.08 1.27 30.41
N VAL A 665 -7.02 2.20 30.54
CA VAL A 665 -6.77 3.52 31.15
C VAL A 665 -6.82 3.48 32.68
N VAL A 666 -7.67 2.63 33.26
CA VAL A 666 -7.88 2.54 34.71
C VAL A 666 -7.17 1.32 35.29
N VAL A 667 -7.50 0.12 34.81
CA VAL A 667 -6.98 -1.13 35.42
C VAL A 667 -5.49 -1.34 35.13
N GLN A 668 -5.03 -0.92 33.96
CA GLN A 668 -3.62 -1.02 33.53
C GLN A 668 -2.92 0.34 33.47
N ALA A 669 -3.40 1.32 34.24
CA ALA A 669 -2.85 2.67 34.27
C ALA A 669 -1.32 2.64 34.48
N GLY A 670 -0.60 3.39 33.64
CA GLY A 670 0.87 3.52 33.70
C GLY A 670 1.33 4.76 34.47
N THR A 671 0.36 5.55 34.94
CA THR A 671 0.54 6.76 35.74
C THR A 671 -0.69 6.95 36.61
N ASP A 672 -0.49 7.58 37.76
CA ASP A 672 -1.54 8.05 38.67
C ASP A 672 -2.16 9.38 38.21
N ASN A 673 -1.54 10.10 37.26
CA ASN A 673 -1.95 11.44 36.83
C ASN A 673 -3.41 11.54 36.36
N ILE A 674 -3.96 10.47 35.75
CA ILE A 674 -5.36 10.43 35.32
C ILE A 674 -6.25 9.80 36.40
N THR A 675 -5.84 8.67 36.97
CA THR A 675 -6.68 7.91 37.91
C THR A 675 -6.95 8.68 39.19
N GLU A 676 -6.00 9.48 39.69
CA GLU A 676 -6.17 10.34 40.87
C GLU A 676 -7.24 11.44 40.65
N LEU A 677 -7.42 11.88 39.40
CA LEU A 677 -8.44 12.87 39.04
C LEU A 677 -9.84 12.27 38.99
N LEU A 678 -9.96 10.95 39.04
CA LEU A 678 -11.20 10.21 38.92
C LEU A 678 -11.70 9.72 40.28
N PRO A 679 -13.03 9.64 40.49
CA PRO A 679 -13.58 9.10 41.73
C PRO A 679 -13.16 7.65 41.97
N ASN A 680 -12.70 7.36 43.20
CA ASN A 680 -12.26 6.02 43.62
C ASN A 680 -11.18 5.44 42.67
N ASP A 681 -10.19 6.26 42.30
CA ASP A 681 -9.11 5.91 41.36
C ASP A 681 -9.60 5.42 39.98
N GLY A 682 -10.83 5.79 39.60
CA GLY A 682 -11.48 5.35 38.36
C GLY A 682 -12.47 4.20 38.54
N TYR A 683 -12.50 3.51 39.68
CA TYR A 683 -13.44 2.41 39.97
C TYR A 683 -14.82 2.94 40.38
N SER A 684 -15.46 3.70 39.48
CA SER A 684 -16.77 4.30 39.71
C SER A 684 -17.60 4.42 38.44
N PHE A 685 -18.91 4.22 38.54
CA PHE A 685 -19.84 4.50 37.45
C PHE A 685 -19.95 6.00 37.10
N LYS A 686 -19.44 6.89 37.97
CA LYS A 686 -19.36 8.34 37.70
C LYS A 686 -18.58 8.66 36.42
N LEU A 687 -17.67 7.78 35.98
CA LEU A 687 -16.94 7.92 34.70
C LEU A 687 -17.85 8.01 33.49
N LEU A 688 -19.08 7.46 33.55
CA LEU A 688 -20.07 7.59 32.47
C LEU A 688 -20.47 9.05 32.23
N ASN A 689 -20.33 9.94 33.21
CA ASN A 689 -20.57 11.37 33.01
C ASN A 689 -19.51 12.01 32.09
N LEU A 690 -18.26 11.54 32.13
CA LEU A 690 -17.20 11.97 31.22
C LEU A 690 -17.50 11.50 29.78
N VAL A 691 -17.97 10.25 29.63
CA VAL A 691 -18.41 9.73 28.34
C VAL A 691 -19.61 10.51 27.81
N ALA A 692 -20.59 10.82 28.66
CA ALA A 692 -21.75 11.62 28.30
C ALA A 692 -21.35 13.03 27.85
N TYR A 693 -20.36 13.63 28.50
CA TYR A 693 -19.83 14.94 28.09
C TYR A 693 -19.19 14.91 26.70
N ILE A 694 -18.38 13.88 26.40
CA ILE A 694 -17.79 13.69 25.07
C ILE A 694 -18.90 13.52 24.02
N VAL A 695 -19.91 12.68 24.29
CA VAL A 695 -21.03 12.46 23.38
C VAL A 695 -21.83 13.75 23.16
N LEU A 696 -22.05 14.57 24.21
CA LEU A 696 -22.72 15.86 24.12
C LEU A 696 -21.98 16.81 23.16
N LEU A 697 -20.66 16.97 23.32
CA LEU A 697 -19.83 17.83 22.46
C LEU A 697 -19.92 17.39 20.99
N VAL A 698 -19.74 16.09 20.74
CA VAL A 698 -19.78 15.53 19.39
C VAL A 698 -21.18 15.71 18.79
N TRP A 699 -22.24 15.52 19.59
CA TRP A 699 -23.64 15.66 19.14
C TRP A 699 -23.98 17.08 18.73
N VAL A 700 -23.66 18.07 19.57
CA VAL A 700 -23.91 19.50 19.27
C VAL A 700 -23.15 19.91 18.01
N SER A 701 -21.87 19.56 17.91
CA SER A 701 -21.06 19.88 16.72
C SER A 701 -21.61 19.19 15.46
N THR A 702 -21.90 17.89 15.51
CA THR A 702 -22.36 17.12 14.35
C THR A 702 -23.68 17.66 13.80
N TRP A 703 -24.57 18.13 14.68
CA TRP A 703 -25.81 18.76 14.26
C TRP A 703 -25.55 19.99 13.39
N TRP A 704 -24.69 20.92 13.85
CA TRP A 704 -24.31 22.11 13.10
C TRP A 704 -23.66 21.77 11.77
N VAL A 705 -22.75 20.78 11.80
CA VAL A 705 -22.04 20.27 10.63
C VAL A 705 -22.96 19.59 9.62
N LYS A 706 -24.18 19.15 9.96
CA LYS A 706 -25.09 18.49 9.00
C LYS A 706 -26.31 19.32 8.61
N ASN A 707 -26.86 20.11 9.53
CA ASN A 707 -28.18 20.71 9.35
C ASN A 707 -28.17 22.25 9.18
N SER A 708 -27.03 22.92 9.32
CA SER A 708 -26.94 24.39 9.29
C SER A 708 -27.45 25.07 8.02
N THR A 709 -27.40 24.41 6.85
CA THR A 709 -27.69 25.04 5.55
C THR A 709 -29.14 24.91 5.08
N ALA A 710 -30.02 24.22 5.82
CA ALA A 710 -31.36 23.86 5.36
C ALA A 710 -32.46 23.91 6.45
N THR A 711 -32.27 24.68 7.51
CA THR A 711 -33.15 24.68 8.69
C THR A 711 -34.10 25.87 8.75
N ARG A 712 -35.31 25.62 9.26
CA ARG A 712 -36.30 26.67 9.58
C ARG A 712 -35.78 27.53 10.74
N PRO A 713 -36.13 28.83 10.82
CA PRO A 713 -35.61 29.74 11.84
C PRO A 713 -35.91 29.28 13.27
N LEU A 714 -37.07 28.67 13.51
CA LEU A 714 -37.42 28.10 14.82
C LEU A 714 -36.48 26.96 15.22
N THR A 715 -36.13 26.08 14.28
CA THR A 715 -35.18 24.98 14.53
C THR A 715 -33.78 25.52 14.80
N LEU A 716 -33.36 26.57 14.07
CA LEU A 716 -32.09 27.24 14.31
C LEU A 716 -32.03 27.82 15.73
N LEU A 717 -33.09 28.50 16.18
CA LEU A 717 -33.18 29.07 17.52
C LEU A 717 -33.09 27.99 18.60
N VAL A 718 -33.83 26.88 18.46
CA VAL A 718 -33.77 25.74 19.39
C VAL A 718 -32.34 25.23 19.55
N TYR A 719 -31.60 25.08 18.46
CA TYR A 719 -30.25 24.54 18.52
C TYR A 719 -29.18 25.56 18.96
N ILE A 720 -29.38 26.85 18.72
CA ILE A 720 -28.59 27.90 19.38
C ILE A 720 -28.78 27.79 20.90
N THR A 721 -30.03 27.68 21.36
CA THR A 721 -30.32 27.49 22.78
C THR A 721 -29.70 26.21 23.32
N LEU A 722 -29.80 25.08 22.61
CA LEU A 722 -29.14 23.82 23.02
C LEU A 722 -27.61 23.94 23.07
N THR A 723 -27.01 24.70 22.16
CA THR A 723 -25.56 24.97 22.16
C THR A 723 -25.16 25.84 23.36
N LEU A 724 -25.98 26.83 23.72
CA LEU A 724 -25.73 27.63 24.92
C LEU A 724 -25.92 26.82 26.21
N LEU A 725 -26.92 25.94 26.24
CA LEU A 725 -27.20 25.04 27.37
C LEU A 725 -26.19 23.88 27.50
N SER A 726 -25.40 23.58 26.46
CA SER A 726 -24.41 22.50 26.54
C SER A 726 -23.25 22.83 27.49
N ALA A 727 -22.94 24.11 27.70
CA ALA A 727 -21.93 24.53 28.67
C ALA A 727 -22.36 24.24 30.14
N PRO A 728 -23.51 24.75 30.66
CA PRO A 728 -23.92 24.42 32.03
C PRO A 728 -24.15 22.92 32.24
N LEU A 729 -24.71 22.22 31.25
CA LEU A 729 -24.87 20.76 31.33
C LEU A 729 -23.52 20.04 31.33
N GLY A 730 -22.58 20.46 30.49
CA GLY A 730 -21.23 19.89 30.42
C GLY A 730 -20.43 20.12 31.71
N PHE A 731 -20.57 21.30 32.32
CA PHE A 731 -19.96 21.60 33.62
C PHE A 731 -20.48 20.66 34.71
N TYR A 732 -21.81 20.47 34.76
CA TYR A 732 -22.46 19.54 35.68
C TYR A 732 -21.94 18.10 35.49
N LEU A 733 -21.83 17.63 34.24
CA LEU A 733 -21.33 16.29 33.92
C LEU A 733 -19.87 16.11 34.36
N LEU A 734 -19.00 17.08 34.09
CA LEU A 734 -17.60 16.99 34.52
C LEU A 734 -17.47 17.04 36.04
N GLN A 735 -18.19 17.94 36.71
CA GLN A 735 -18.16 18.05 38.18
C GLN A 735 -18.58 16.73 38.85
N HIS A 736 -19.62 16.07 38.36
CA HIS A 736 -20.08 14.77 38.90
C HIS A 736 -19.31 13.55 38.36
N GLY A 737 -18.45 13.75 37.35
CA GLY A 737 -17.62 12.71 36.75
C GLY A 737 -16.20 12.66 37.30
N MET A 738 -15.72 13.75 37.89
CA MET A 738 -14.37 13.88 38.44
C MET A 738 -14.35 13.86 39.97
N GLN A 739 -13.17 13.70 40.55
CA GLN A 739 -12.97 13.67 42.00
C GLN A 739 -13.16 15.08 42.63
N ASP A 740 -13.98 15.14 43.68
CA ASP A 740 -14.33 16.39 44.37
C ASP A 740 -13.21 16.88 45.30
N VAL A 741 -12.42 15.95 45.86
CA VAL A 741 -11.38 16.22 46.86
C VAL A 741 -10.12 15.42 46.55
N ILE A 742 -9.03 16.13 46.26
CA ILE A 742 -7.67 15.61 46.09
C ILE A 742 -6.80 16.23 47.17
N ILE A 743 -5.98 15.41 47.83
CA ILE A 743 -5.02 15.84 48.85
C ILE A 743 -3.61 15.60 48.31
N LYS A 744 -2.98 16.64 47.77
CA LYS A 744 -1.63 16.56 47.19
C LYS A 744 -0.83 17.82 47.53
N TYR A 745 0.48 17.66 47.74
CA TYR A 745 1.40 18.76 48.07
C TYR A 745 1.00 19.58 49.31
N GLY A 746 0.38 18.93 50.31
CA GLY A 746 -0.08 19.59 51.54
C GLY A 746 -1.30 20.49 51.37
N ARG A 747 -2.06 20.35 50.26
CA ARG A 747 -3.25 21.15 49.95
C ARG A 747 -4.44 20.29 49.55
N VAL A 748 -5.62 20.89 49.64
CA VAL A 748 -6.89 20.28 49.26
C VAL A 748 -7.50 21.06 48.10
N PHE A 749 -7.78 20.40 46.99
CA PHE A 749 -8.44 20.99 45.81
C PHE A 749 -9.25 19.91 45.07
N SER A 750 -10.22 20.31 44.25
CA SER A 750 -10.94 19.37 43.37
C SER A 750 -10.17 19.10 42.07
N SER A 751 -10.51 18.03 41.35
CA SER A 751 -9.92 17.76 40.04
C SER A 751 -10.14 18.89 39.03
N LEU A 752 -11.31 19.54 39.08
CA LEU A 752 -11.59 20.68 38.21
C LEU A 752 -10.76 21.90 38.61
N GLN A 753 -10.52 22.12 39.89
CA GLN A 753 -9.60 23.17 40.35
C GLN A 753 -8.17 22.86 39.89
N PHE A 754 -7.75 21.60 39.92
CA PHE A 754 -6.44 21.18 39.44
C PHE A 754 -6.24 21.50 37.96
N ILE A 755 -7.25 21.28 37.12
CA ILE A 755 -7.17 21.50 35.67
C ILE A 755 -7.35 22.99 35.29
N LEU A 756 -8.27 23.71 35.95
CA LEU A 756 -8.71 25.04 35.49
C LEU A 756 -8.05 26.21 36.23
N SER A 757 -7.45 25.95 37.41
CA SER A 757 -6.78 27.00 38.18
C SER A 757 -5.46 27.42 37.53
N PRO A 758 -5.10 28.71 37.56
CA PRO A 758 -3.88 29.22 36.94
C PRO A 758 -2.61 28.72 37.63
N SER A 759 -2.67 28.44 38.93
CA SER A 759 -1.58 27.81 39.67
C SER A 759 -2.14 27.05 40.89
N ARG A 760 -1.33 26.16 41.45
CA ARG A 760 -1.64 25.44 42.71
C ARG A 760 -1.75 26.39 43.91
N ASP A 761 -1.25 27.62 43.75
CA ASP A 761 -1.28 28.68 44.76
C ASP A 761 -2.54 29.54 44.71
N ASN A 762 -3.17 29.64 43.55
CA ASN A 762 -4.34 30.48 43.33
C ASN A 762 -5.52 29.62 42.86
N LEU A 763 -6.16 28.92 43.81
CA LEU A 763 -7.33 28.10 43.51
C LEU A 763 -8.53 28.97 43.15
N LEU A 764 -9.23 28.61 42.07
CA LEU A 764 -10.41 29.35 41.62
C LEU A 764 -11.64 29.01 42.46
N THR A 765 -12.50 30.02 42.64
CA THR A 765 -13.88 29.83 43.12
C THR A 765 -14.74 29.11 42.07
N THR A 766 -15.86 28.52 42.50
CA THR A 766 -16.77 27.79 41.60
C THR A 766 -17.25 28.64 40.42
N ASP A 767 -17.58 29.91 40.66
CA ASP A 767 -18.04 30.83 39.61
C ASP A 767 -16.94 31.14 38.59
N GLN A 768 -15.70 31.35 39.07
CA GLN A 768 -14.55 31.58 38.19
C GLN A 768 -14.18 30.34 37.39
N MET A 769 -14.28 29.14 37.98
CA MET A 769 -14.11 27.88 37.27
C MET A 769 -15.16 27.71 36.18
N PHE A 770 -16.43 28.00 36.48
CA PHE A 770 -17.51 27.90 35.51
C PHE A 770 -17.30 28.81 34.30
N ILE A 771 -16.86 30.06 34.52
CA ILE A 771 -16.54 31.01 33.43
C ILE A 771 -15.41 30.47 32.55
N ARG A 772 -14.28 30.03 33.14
CA ARG A 772 -13.14 29.49 32.39
C ARG A 772 -13.51 28.21 31.64
N TYR A 773 -14.24 27.32 32.31
CA TYR A 773 -14.77 26.12 31.69
C TYR A 773 -15.65 26.45 30.48
N THR A 774 -16.55 27.42 30.62
CA THR A 774 -17.46 27.84 29.54
C THR A 774 -16.69 28.33 28.32
N MET A 775 -15.62 29.12 28.53
CA MET A 775 -14.73 29.54 27.44
C MET A 775 -14.08 28.35 26.74
N LEU A 776 -13.49 27.41 27.50
CA LEU A 776 -12.85 26.20 26.95
C LEU A 776 -13.85 25.30 26.21
N HIS A 777 -15.06 25.15 26.76
CA HIS A 777 -16.14 24.38 26.16
C HIS A 777 -16.50 24.91 24.76
N PHE A 778 -16.71 26.22 24.63
CA PHE A 778 -17.03 26.83 23.34
C PHE A 778 -15.84 26.86 22.37
N MET A 779 -14.61 27.00 22.87
CA MET A 779 -13.41 26.85 22.03
C MET A 779 -13.32 25.43 21.44
N LEU A 780 -13.55 24.40 22.26
CA LEU A 780 -13.53 23.01 21.82
C LEU A 780 -14.67 22.71 20.83
N LEU A 781 -15.88 23.20 21.10
CA LEU A 781 -17.01 23.13 20.15
C LEU A 781 -16.69 23.84 18.83
N GLY A 782 -16.05 25.01 18.89
CA GLY A 782 -15.59 25.74 17.72
C GLY A 782 -14.60 24.94 16.88
N MET A 783 -13.62 24.28 17.51
CA MET A 783 -12.71 23.37 16.82
C MET A 783 -13.44 22.21 16.16
N PHE A 784 -14.36 21.56 16.88
CA PHE A 784 -15.15 20.44 16.33
C PHE A 784 -15.99 20.90 15.12
N PHE A 785 -16.59 22.09 15.22
CA PHE A 785 -17.38 22.70 14.15
C PHE A 785 -16.52 22.96 12.91
N ILE A 786 -15.41 23.67 13.07
CA ILE A 786 -14.54 24.07 11.96
C ILE A 786 -13.95 22.82 11.26
N ALA A 787 -13.46 21.86 12.04
CA ALA A 787 -12.94 20.59 11.51
C ALA A 787 -14.04 19.78 10.81
N GLY A 788 -15.24 19.67 11.39
CA GLY A 788 -16.37 18.98 10.79
C GLY A 788 -16.90 19.65 9.51
N PHE A 789 -16.87 20.98 9.41
CA PHE A 789 -17.20 21.68 8.17
C PHE A 789 -16.15 21.45 7.08
N SER A 790 -14.86 21.38 7.44
CA SER A 790 -13.82 21.01 6.48
C SER A 790 -14.05 19.63 5.87
N ALA A 791 -14.63 18.70 6.64
CA ALA A 791 -15.02 17.39 6.14
C ALA A 791 -16.09 17.45 5.02
N ARG A 792 -16.92 18.50 4.96
CA ARG A 792 -17.87 18.70 3.86
C ARG A 792 -17.19 18.96 2.52
N ALA A 793 -15.97 19.49 2.51
CA ALA A 793 -15.19 19.67 1.28
C ALA A 793 -14.93 18.33 0.56
N PHE A 794 -14.86 17.27 1.34
CA PHE A 794 -14.67 15.90 0.88
C PHE A 794 -16.01 15.13 0.77
N SER A 795 -17.13 15.77 1.12
CA SER A 795 -18.46 15.18 0.95
C SER A 795 -18.84 15.21 -0.52
N PHE A 796 -18.85 14.03 -1.12
CA PHE A 796 -19.30 13.86 -2.50
C PHE A 796 -20.82 13.98 -2.51
N SER A 797 -21.36 14.99 -3.22
CA SER A 797 -22.79 15.12 -3.45
C SER A 797 -23.37 13.78 -3.89
N THR A 798 -24.17 13.15 -3.02
CA THR A 798 -25.07 12.09 -3.43
C THR A 798 -26.11 12.75 -4.30
N LYS A 799 -25.85 12.79 -5.61
CA LYS A 799 -26.88 13.08 -6.61
C LYS A 799 -28.06 12.18 -6.26
N ARG A 800 -29.14 12.80 -5.81
CA ARG A 800 -30.42 12.16 -5.51
C ARG A 800 -30.79 11.39 -6.78
N ASN A 801 -30.82 10.07 -6.70
CA ASN A 801 -31.13 9.18 -7.81
C ASN A 801 -32.65 9.21 -8.14
N GLU A 802 -33.28 10.38 -8.01
CA GLU A 802 -34.70 10.58 -8.33
C GLU A 802 -34.90 10.59 -9.86
N ASP A 803 -33.93 11.01 -10.66
CA ASP A 803 -34.08 11.07 -12.12
C ASP A 803 -34.12 9.70 -12.82
N LYS A 804 -33.66 8.61 -12.18
CA LYS A 804 -33.74 7.26 -12.79
C LYS A 804 -35.06 6.56 -12.55
N HIS A 805 -35.80 6.91 -11.50
CA HIS A 805 -37.11 6.29 -11.23
C HIS A 805 -38.23 6.92 -12.07
N THR A 806 -38.16 8.22 -12.36
CA THR A 806 -39.15 8.92 -13.20
C THR A 806 -39.07 8.51 -14.67
N ILE A 807 -37.86 8.26 -15.19
CA ILE A 807 -37.67 7.83 -16.59
C ILE A 807 -38.16 6.39 -16.80
N LEU A 808 -37.94 5.48 -15.82
CA LEU A 808 -38.41 4.09 -15.90
C LEU A 808 -39.93 3.94 -15.69
N GLN A 809 -40.59 4.87 -15.00
CA GLN A 809 -42.07 4.89 -14.92
C GLN A 809 -42.73 5.47 -16.18
N SER A 810 -42.11 6.47 -16.83
CA SER A 810 -42.64 7.00 -18.10
C SER A 810 -42.53 5.99 -19.26
N GLN A 811 -41.47 5.18 -19.30
CA GLN A 811 -41.31 4.15 -20.34
C GLN A 811 -42.22 2.92 -20.14
N ARG A 812 -42.75 2.71 -18.94
CA ARG A 812 -43.75 1.65 -18.68
C ARG A 812 -45.20 2.07 -18.96
N THR A 813 -45.47 3.37 -19.04
CA THR A 813 -46.83 3.88 -19.33
C THR A 813 -47.06 4.14 -20.82
N THR A 814 -46.00 4.23 -21.65
CA THR A 814 -46.10 4.34 -23.12
C THR A 814 -46.02 2.99 -23.85
N ALA A 815 -45.88 1.87 -23.13
CA ALA A 815 -45.90 0.52 -23.69
C ALA A 815 -47.21 -0.24 -23.39
N SER A 816 -48.21 0.46 -22.84
CA SER A 816 -49.54 -0.07 -22.53
C SER A 816 -50.65 0.91 -22.97
N SER A 817 -50.52 1.45 -24.17
CA SER A 817 -51.58 2.16 -24.90
C SER A 817 -51.50 1.81 -26.38
#